data_AF-A0A954Y530-F1
#
_entry.id   AF-A0A954Y530-F1
#
_cell.length_a   1.000
_cell.length_b   1.000
_cell.length_c   1.000
_cell.angle_alpha   90.00
_cell.angle_beta   90.00
_cell.angle_gamma   90.00
#
_symmetry.space_group_name_H-M   'P 1'
#
loop_
_entity.id
_entity.type
_entity.pdbx_description
1 polymer ?
#
loop_
_entity_poly.entity_id
_entity_poly.type
_entity_poly.pdbx_seq_one_letter_code
_entity_poly.pdbx_strand_id
1 'polypeptide(L)'
;MKHVLLTALAFASFAQAVALAQTLAFPGAEGFGRFARGARTSLSSASVYHVTNLNESGPGSFRDAVSQPNRFVVFDVGGIIHVPRDNSPVVVASNVTIAGQTAPGGVVVYGNRVSFSGANNTIARYLGVHKGEAGYRDDASGAANGVNMMFDHMSVTWGVDETFSLNWDGKGSGLDNISIQDSIIAQGQDRLGHSAGGLMTLPEGSKFSVIRSIFADNVTRNPKVRGENEFINNVVYGWDNAGYIMGDTVNMDSHANVIGNYFIESTVDGSGPFNSGTANFHIYGQDNWIDANRNGLLDGVPVTSYPGADVVATPFAFPTTTVMSAQNALGHVLENAGLSIIRDVVDARIVQEIQSYGALGGIIQRETDLFPNYSTDPQYLNPRARLTDTDNDGIADNWETANGLSPSNPNDWKTLNGAGYTWLEAYVNELGGGGSSVSSTGGIWTTPATWSGGVPTLADEVTIIDNVGLFGHGFARRLTNTGPLLISGGSLDVFDTATVNSSLTVVNSAVVTAGRVLLASPGHAGSLTVQSGGTLQTGAIAGEGGTAMLTFNGGRFRAAAAPDISVPTVLAANGAIIDTQDFSGAISGPLSGSGGITKQGAGELFISGPSSYTGPTVIQQGTLRVQAASALQNSTVVEVQQGAALDVASISSGYVAPSGQTVSGSGQVFGSLVAASGSVVQPQTGFQIDDYALGVQAESMSRSSDWAVFNNNLHGVGAGGSYDGNGLSGSGIILVSNENTAAPLASTMLSTTVDIPESGTWRLFARIAAPSVSVVPGDISTGERGNNSVWVSGNPASLETTTSNFDAVQSLAAENFDAAVWTQLSPSLAALSGVWGPEDGGIDYSLAQGPQTFAVGGREVGTIVDGFVLSTKNLTSLELDAALSSGSVTFGASKGISISSNFTQQAGSLLKIELSENVSDALVVGGTASLSGDLDVELAAGFTPDPSDVFRILTAGNLVNRFANAADGARITASNSSGSFLIDYDYANDVVLLTDFQAGLAGDYNGDGVVDAADYTVWRDGGPLQNETQTPGLVTIEDYAAWRSNYGAHSGGGGGFLTAPEPMTTPLSLMAAGAVGWRRGRHRTAC
;
A
#
# COMPACT_ATOMS: atom_id res chain seq x y z
N MET A 1 9.18 -56.17 -71.99
CA MET A 1 9.48 -55.27 -70.84
C MET A 1 8.27 -54.38 -70.49
N LYS A 2 7.10 -54.97 -70.23
CA LYS A 2 5.89 -54.23 -69.82
C LYS A 2 5.31 -54.69 -68.46
N HIS A 3 6.00 -55.57 -67.75
CA HIS A 3 5.56 -56.10 -66.44
C HIS A 3 6.48 -55.72 -65.27
N VAL A 4 7.49 -54.87 -65.49
CA VAL A 4 8.39 -54.38 -64.41
C VAL A 4 8.09 -52.92 -64.03
N LEU A 5 7.27 -52.21 -64.80
CA LEU A 5 6.90 -50.81 -64.48
C LEU A 5 5.64 -50.67 -63.62
N LEU A 6 4.78 -51.70 -63.51
CA LEU A 6 3.57 -51.62 -62.68
C LEU A 6 3.81 -51.96 -61.20
N THR A 7 4.88 -52.68 -60.88
CA THR A 7 5.23 -53.01 -59.48
C THR A 7 6.05 -51.92 -58.80
N ALA A 8 6.69 -51.03 -59.57
CA ALA A 8 7.45 -49.89 -59.04
C ALA A 8 6.57 -48.66 -58.72
N LEU A 9 5.36 -48.55 -59.30
CA LEU A 9 4.40 -47.49 -58.95
C LEU A 9 3.47 -47.86 -57.78
N ALA A 10 3.42 -49.13 -57.37
CA ALA A 10 2.61 -49.56 -56.22
C ALA A 10 3.36 -49.47 -54.88
N PHE A 11 4.66 -49.18 -54.89
CA PHE A 11 5.50 -49.06 -53.69
C PHE A 11 5.96 -47.63 -53.36
N ALA A 12 5.53 -46.63 -54.14
CA ALA A 12 5.91 -45.22 -53.97
C ALA A 12 4.78 -44.31 -53.43
N SER A 13 3.71 -44.90 -52.87
CA SER A 13 2.55 -44.16 -52.34
C SER A 13 2.15 -44.57 -50.93
N PHE A 14 3.08 -45.08 -50.13
CA PHE A 14 3.02 -44.94 -48.67
C PHE A 14 3.93 -43.79 -48.26
N ALA A 15 3.55 -42.57 -48.66
CA ALA A 15 3.93 -41.43 -47.85
C ALA A 15 3.27 -41.68 -46.49
N GLN A 16 4.09 -42.00 -45.48
CA GLN A 16 3.65 -41.89 -44.10
C GLN A 16 3.21 -40.43 -43.93
N ALA A 17 1.90 -40.19 -44.01
CA ALA A 17 1.31 -39.03 -43.39
C ALA A 17 1.63 -39.20 -41.91
N VAL A 18 2.69 -38.54 -41.45
CA VAL A 18 2.89 -38.31 -40.03
C VAL A 18 1.69 -37.48 -39.62
N ALA A 19 0.66 -38.13 -39.08
CA ALA A 19 -0.43 -37.42 -38.42
C ALA A 19 0.22 -36.68 -37.26
N LEU A 20 0.40 -35.37 -37.40
CA LEU A 20 0.77 -34.52 -36.27
C LEU A 20 -0.34 -34.69 -35.22
N ALA A 21 0.04 -35.03 -34.00
CA ALA A 21 -0.90 -35.08 -32.90
C ALA A 21 -1.65 -33.75 -32.79
N GLN A 22 -2.94 -33.80 -32.46
CA GLN A 22 -3.74 -32.59 -32.30
C GLN A 22 -3.10 -31.70 -31.23
N THR A 23 -2.87 -30.42 -31.55
CA THR A 23 -2.26 -29.45 -30.62
C THR A 23 -3.19 -29.26 -29.42
N LEU A 24 -2.63 -29.39 -28.20
CA LEU A 24 -3.33 -29.09 -26.96
C LEU A 24 -3.65 -27.59 -26.87
N ALA A 25 -4.63 -27.23 -26.02
CA ALA A 25 -4.97 -25.85 -25.72
C ALA A 25 -3.72 -25.08 -25.28
N PHE A 26 -2.95 -25.70 -24.38
CA PHE A 26 -1.60 -25.36 -23.98
C PHE A 26 -0.89 -26.65 -23.55
N PRO A 27 0.45 -26.70 -23.44
CA PRO A 27 1.17 -27.96 -23.27
C PRO A 27 0.80 -28.78 -22.03
N GLY A 28 0.31 -28.15 -20.96
CA GLY A 28 -0.18 -28.80 -19.73
C GLY A 28 -1.70 -29.01 -19.65
N ALA A 29 -2.44 -28.83 -20.75
CA ALA A 29 -3.90 -28.98 -20.74
C ALA A 29 -4.28 -30.48 -20.67
N GLU A 30 -5.11 -30.84 -19.69
CA GLU A 30 -5.58 -32.21 -19.45
C GLU A 30 -7.11 -32.33 -19.52
N GLY A 31 -7.60 -33.58 -19.48
CA GLY A 31 -9.03 -33.88 -19.51
C GLY A 31 -9.69 -33.75 -20.89
N PHE A 32 -11.02 -33.73 -20.91
CA PHE A 32 -11.82 -33.71 -22.13
C PHE A 32 -11.75 -32.39 -22.92
N GLY A 33 -11.55 -31.26 -22.26
CA GLY A 33 -11.44 -29.92 -22.87
C GLY A 33 -10.06 -29.56 -23.40
N ARG A 34 -9.05 -30.42 -23.23
CA ARG A 34 -7.63 -30.15 -23.53
C ARG A 34 -7.30 -29.76 -24.97
N PHE A 35 -8.23 -29.92 -25.90
CA PHE A 35 -8.07 -29.55 -27.31
C PHE A 35 -8.84 -28.28 -27.69
N ALA A 36 -9.38 -27.54 -26.72
CA ALA A 36 -9.92 -26.20 -26.96
C ALA A 36 -8.88 -25.35 -27.69
N ARG A 37 -9.30 -24.65 -28.74
CA ARG A 37 -8.39 -23.92 -29.62
C ARG A 37 -8.30 -22.43 -29.34
N GLY A 38 -9.21 -21.88 -28.52
CA GLY A 38 -9.25 -20.45 -28.26
C GLY A 38 -9.33 -19.63 -29.55
N ALA A 39 -8.64 -18.49 -29.57
CA ALA A 39 -8.54 -17.62 -30.73
C ALA A 39 -7.75 -18.21 -31.92
N ARG A 40 -6.90 -19.22 -31.69
CA ARG A 40 -6.22 -19.98 -32.75
C ARG A 40 -7.18 -20.82 -33.62
N THR A 41 -8.46 -20.88 -33.27
CA THR A 41 -9.50 -21.47 -34.13
C THR A 41 -9.51 -20.85 -35.52
N SER A 42 -9.32 -19.53 -35.64
CA SER A 42 -9.35 -18.80 -36.91
C SER A 42 -8.26 -17.72 -36.98
N LEU A 43 -7.00 -18.13 -37.13
CA LEU A 43 -5.84 -17.20 -37.12
C LEU A 43 -5.91 -16.07 -38.16
N SER A 44 -6.56 -16.30 -39.30
CA SER A 44 -6.71 -15.27 -40.35
C SER A 44 -7.60 -14.09 -39.92
N SER A 45 -8.51 -14.32 -38.97
CA SER A 45 -9.41 -13.30 -38.42
C SER A 45 -9.13 -13.03 -36.94
N ALA A 46 -8.10 -13.65 -36.37
CA ALA A 46 -7.77 -13.47 -34.97
C ALA A 46 -7.08 -12.12 -34.76
N SER A 47 -7.37 -11.49 -33.62
CA SER A 47 -6.72 -10.26 -33.19
C SER A 47 -6.27 -10.37 -31.73
N VAL A 48 -5.22 -9.64 -31.40
CA VAL A 48 -4.84 -9.37 -30.00
C VAL A 48 -5.64 -8.16 -29.53
N TYR A 49 -6.26 -8.28 -28.37
CA TYR A 49 -7.02 -7.22 -27.74
C TYR A 49 -6.44 -6.96 -26.35
N HIS A 50 -5.98 -5.72 -26.14
CA HIS A 50 -5.42 -5.28 -24.86
C HIS A 50 -6.53 -4.71 -23.97
N VAL A 51 -6.66 -5.27 -22.77
CA VAL A 51 -7.41 -4.65 -21.68
C VAL A 51 -6.52 -3.57 -21.06
N THR A 52 -6.86 -2.31 -21.29
CA THR A 52 -6.04 -1.14 -20.93
C THR A 52 -6.59 -0.34 -19.76
N ASN A 53 -7.78 -0.70 -19.26
CA ASN A 53 -8.38 -0.06 -18.11
C ASN A 53 -9.28 -1.04 -17.34
N LEU A 54 -9.50 -0.73 -16.06
CA LEU A 54 -10.38 -1.50 -15.16
C LEU A 54 -11.84 -1.03 -15.21
N ASN A 55 -12.21 -0.19 -16.19
CA ASN A 55 -13.59 0.23 -16.33
C ASN A 55 -14.46 -0.99 -16.69
N GLU A 56 -15.71 -0.96 -16.24
CA GLU A 56 -16.65 -2.06 -16.48
C GLU A 56 -17.01 -2.26 -17.95
N SER A 57 -16.98 -1.19 -18.75
CA SER A 57 -17.38 -1.20 -20.17
C SER A 57 -16.67 -0.10 -20.96
N GLY A 58 -16.82 -0.16 -22.28
CA GLY A 58 -16.19 0.74 -23.24
C GLY A 58 -14.85 0.22 -23.79
N PRO A 59 -14.25 0.92 -24.77
CA PRO A 59 -12.98 0.50 -25.36
C PRO A 59 -11.88 0.30 -24.32
N GLY A 60 -11.13 -0.80 -24.44
CA GLY A 60 -10.07 -1.18 -23.50
C GLY A 60 -10.55 -1.87 -22.22
N SER A 61 -11.87 -2.02 -22.01
CA SER A 61 -12.41 -2.80 -20.88
C SER A 61 -12.36 -4.31 -21.14
N PHE A 62 -12.34 -5.11 -20.08
CA PHE A 62 -12.46 -6.57 -20.17
C PHE A 62 -13.78 -7.00 -20.83
N ARG A 63 -14.89 -6.33 -20.52
CA ARG A 63 -16.19 -6.62 -21.14
C ARG A 63 -16.15 -6.43 -22.65
N ASP A 64 -15.56 -5.35 -23.14
CA ASP A 64 -15.41 -5.16 -24.58
C ASP A 64 -14.50 -6.24 -25.18
N ALA A 65 -13.38 -6.55 -24.51
CA ALA A 65 -12.41 -7.54 -24.95
C ALA A 65 -13.04 -8.91 -25.25
N VAL A 66 -13.86 -9.44 -24.33
CA VAL A 66 -14.48 -10.78 -24.46
C VAL A 66 -15.78 -10.81 -25.27
N SER A 67 -16.34 -9.65 -25.63
CA SER A 67 -17.64 -9.55 -26.29
C SER A 67 -17.66 -10.01 -27.75
N GLN A 68 -16.49 -10.17 -28.39
CA GLN A 68 -16.37 -10.54 -29.81
C GLN A 68 -15.53 -11.81 -29.99
N PRO A 69 -15.82 -12.60 -31.03
CA PRO A 69 -15.10 -13.84 -31.27
C PRO A 69 -13.70 -13.61 -31.85
N ASN A 70 -12.88 -14.67 -31.81
CA ASN A 70 -11.53 -14.71 -32.40
C ASN A 70 -10.55 -13.71 -31.77
N ARG A 71 -10.55 -13.58 -30.44
CA ARG A 71 -9.67 -12.64 -29.73
C ARG A 71 -8.74 -13.33 -28.75
N PHE A 72 -7.46 -13.02 -28.85
CA PHE A 72 -6.52 -13.18 -27.74
C PHE A 72 -6.67 -11.96 -26.84
N VAL A 73 -7.18 -12.17 -25.64
CA VAL A 73 -7.36 -11.11 -24.64
C VAL A 73 -6.16 -11.13 -23.71
N VAL A 74 -5.37 -10.06 -23.78
CA VAL A 74 -4.19 -9.79 -22.94
C VAL A 74 -4.43 -8.54 -22.11
N PHE A 75 -3.67 -8.36 -21.03
CA PHE A 75 -3.93 -7.32 -20.03
C PHE A 75 -2.72 -6.39 -19.88
N ASP A 76 -2.96 -5.10 -20.09
CA ASP A 76 -2.00 -4.03 -19.81
C ASP A 76 -2.11 -3.52 -18.37
N VAL A 77 -3.25 -3.78 -17.73
CA VAL A 77 -3.57 -3.41 -16.35
C VAL A 77 -4.04 -4.63 -15.58
N GLY A 78 -3.61 -4.76 -14.33
CA GLY A 78 -4.12 -5.73 -13.37
C GLY A 78 -4.96 -5.04 -12.30
N GLY A 79 -5.76 -5.81 -11.56
CA GLY A 79 -6.63 -5.31 -10.52
C GLY A 79 -8.07 -5.83 -10.61
N ILE A 80 -8.96 -5.11 -9.91
CA ILE A 80 -10.37 -5.48 -9.77
C ILE A 80 -11.22 -4.71 -10.78
N ILE A 81 -11.89 -5.43 -11.67
CA ILE A 81 -12.91 -4.89 -12.57
C ILE A 81 -14.26 -4.97 -11.85
N HIS A 82 -14.75 -3.80 -11.43
CA HIS A 82 -16.03 -3.69 -10.72
C HIS A 82 -17.19 -3.70 -11.71
N VAL A 83 -18.01 -4.75 -11.66
CA VAL A 83 -19.24 -4.86 -12.44
C VAL A 83 -20.41 -4.52 -11.51
N PRO A 84 -21.15 -3.42 -11.76
CA PRO A 84 -22.30 -3.06 -10.95
C PRO A 84 -23.33 -4.18 -10.86
N ARG A 85 -23.95 -4.26 -9.69
CA ARG A 85 -24.87 -5.34 -9.33
C ARG A 85 -26.08 -5.45 -10.26
N ASP A 86 -26.54 -4.31 -10.78
CA ASP A 86 -27.73 -4.21 -11.64
C ASP A 86 -27.41 -4.33 -13.14
N ASN A 87 -26.13 -4.45 -13.51
CA ASN A 87 -25.72 -4.61 -14.90
C ASN A 87 -25.93 -6.05 -15.39
N SER A 88 -25.95 -6.21 -16.72
CA SER A 88 -25.96 -7.55 -17.31
C SER A 88 -24.64 -8.28 -17.03
N PRO A 89 -24.68 -9.64 -16.96
CA PRO A 89 -23.49 -10.47 -16.89
C PRO A 89 -22.44 -10.11 -17.94
N VAL A 90 -21.16 -10.32 -17.63
CA VAL A 90 -20.12 -10.32 -18.67
C VAL A 90 -20.26 -11.63 -19.46
N VAL A 91 -20.42 -11.55 -20.77
CA VAL A 91 -20.64 -12.73 -21.64
C VAL A 91 -19.44 -12.92 -22.55
N VAL A 92 -18.87 -14.12 -22.54
CA VAL A 92 -17.70 -14.48 -23.35
C VAL A 92 -18.13 -15.05 -24.70
N ALA A 93 -17.61 -14.48 -25.78
CA ALA A 93 -17.85 -14.95 -27.15
C ALA A 93 -17.09 -16.25 -27.48
N SER A 94 -17.40 -16.86 -28.62
CA SER A 94 -16.68 -18.05 -29.11
C SER A 94 -15.28 -17.73 -29.62
N ASN A 95 -14.37 -18.72 -29.61
CA ASN A 95 -12.99 -18.61 -30.10
C ASN A 95 -12.21 -17.49 -29.37
N VAL A 96 -12.35 -17.40 -28.05
CA VAL A 96 -11.63 -16.44 -27.22
C VAL A 96 -10.57 -17.18 -26.40
N THR A 97 -9.37 -16.60 -26.34
CA THR A 97 -8.33 -16.98 -25.36
C THR A 97 -8.20 -15.83 -24.37
N ILE A 98 -8.55 -16.05 -23.11
CA ILE A 98 -8.34 -15.09 -22.02
C ILE A 98 -7.05 -15.48 -21.30
N ALA A 99 -6.02 -14.64 -21.41
CA ALA A 99 -4.69 -14.87 -20.84
C ALA A 99 -4.47 -13.99 -19.60
N GLY A 100 -5.16 -14.28 -18.50
CA GLY A 100 -5.08 -13.51 -17.25
C GLY A 100 -3.67 -13.44 -16.65
N GLN A 101 -2.79 -14.40 -16.97
CA GLN A 101 -1.37 -14.38 -16.57
C GLN A 101 -0.56 -13.23 -17.17
N THR A 102 -1.10 -12.53 -18.17
CA THR A 102 -0.51 -11.29 -18.69
C THR A 102 -0.78 -10.09 -17.78
N ALA A 103 -1.82 -10.15 -16.94
CA ALA A 103 -2.26 -9.03 -16.11
C ALA A 103 -1.17 -8.66 -15.08
N PRO A 104 -0.71 -7.41 -15.09
CA PRO A 104 0.31 -6.98 -14.17
C PRO A 104 -0.30 -6.76 -12.77
N GLY A 105 -0.23 -7.79 -11.93
CA GLY A 105 -0.88 -7.81 -10.60
C GLY A 105 -2.05 -8.77 -10.47
N GLY A 106 -2.35 -9.60 -11.48
CA GLY A 106 -3.55 -10.45 -11.50
C GLY A 106 -4.80 -9.68 -11.94
N VAL A 107 -5.89 -10.39 -12.21
CA VAL A 107 -7.16 -9.79 -12.65
C VAL A 107 -8.36 -10.52 -12.08
N VAL A 108 -9.27 -9.74 -11.48
CA VAL A 108 -10.52 -10.21 -10.87
C VAL A 108 -11.68 -9.42 -11.47
N VAL A 109 -12.77 -10.10 -11.77
CA VAL A 109 -14.08 -9.49 -12.01
C VAL A 109 -14.89 -9.59 -10.72
N TYR A 110 -15.29 -8.46 -10.16
CA TYR A 110 -16.02 -8.38 -8.89
C TYR A 110 -17.41 -7.73 -9.05
N GLY A 111 -18.39 -8.23 -8.30
CA GLY A 111 -19.71 -7.59 -8.15
C GLY A 111 -20.79 -8.08 -9.11
N ASN A 112 -20.46 -8.98 -10.05
CA ASN A 112 -21.44 -9.67 -10.91
C ASN A 112 -20.80 -10.92 -11.56
N ARG A 113 -21.57 -11.68 -12.34
CA ARG A 113 -21.16 -12.96 -12.94
C ARG A 113 -20.47 -12.82 -14.30
N VAL A 114 -19.58 -13.78 -14.59
CA VAL A 114 -19.00 -14.02 -15.92
C VAL A 114 -19.60 -15.30 -16.50
N SER A 115 -20.24 -15.22 -17.66
CA SER A 115 -20.93 -16.33 -18.32
C SER A 115 -20.20 -16.79 -19.57
N PHE A 116 -19.94 -18.10 -19.64
CA PHE A 116 -19.41 -18.80 -20.83
C PHE A 116 -20.51 -19.50 -21.64
N SER A 117 -21.78 -19.30 -21.29
CA SER A 117 -22.92 -19.82 -22.06
C SER A 117 -22.89 -19.30 -23.50
N GLY A 118 -22.93 -20.21 -24.47
CA GLY A 118 -22.88 -19.91 -25.90
C GLY A 118 -21.46 -19.78 -26.47
N ALA A 119 -20.43 -19.84 -25.62
CA ALA A 119 -19.05 -19.88 -26.06
C ALA A 119 -18.71 -21.24 -26.66
N ASN A 120 -17.76 -21.26 -27.60
CA ASN A 120 -17.23 -22.50 -28.18
C ASN A 120 -15.73 -22.31 -28.40
N ASN A 121 -14.92 -23.36 -28.26
CA ASN A 121 -13.46 -23.29 -28.41
C ASN A 121 -12.85 -22.16 -27.56
N THR A 122 -13.17 -22.12 -26.27
CA THR A 122 -12.74 -21.03 -25.38
C THR A 122 -11.69 -21.53 -24.41
N ILE A 123 -10.67 -20.71 -24.18
CA ILE A 123 -9.63 -20.96 -23.18
C ILE A 123 -9.65 -19.77 -22.22
N ALA A 124 -9.82 -20.01 -20.93
CA ALA A 124 -9.70 -18.98 -19.90
C ALA A 124 -8.68 -19.42 -18.85
N ARG A 125 -7.67 -18.57 -18.61
CA ARG A 125 -6.58 -18.86 -17.68
C ARG A 125 -6.33 -17.70 -16.70
N TYR A 126 -6.06 -18.01 -15.43
CA TYR A 126 -5.66 -17.03 -14.40
C TYR A 126 -6.63 -15.85 -14.25
N LEU A 127 -7.92 -16.13 -14.16
CA LEU A 127 -8.99 -15.12 -14.03
C LEU A 127 -9.80 -15.37 -12.76
N GLY A 128 -9.92 -14.32 -11.94
CA GLY A 128 -10.78 -14.30 -10.76
C GLY A 128 -12.19 -13.85 -11.09
N VAL A 129 -13.20 -14.50 -10.51
CA VAL A 129 -14.61 -14.13 -10.60
C VAL A 129 -15.23 -14.19 -9.21
N HIS A 130 -15.39 -13.03 -8.60
CA HIS A 130 -15.93 -12.87 -7.25
C HIS A 130 -17.29 -12.19 -7.36
N LYS A 131 -18.37 -12.97 -7.40
CA LYS A 131 -19.70 -12.40 -7.68
C LYS A 131 -20.18 -11.45 -6.57
N GLY A 132 -19.93 -11.83 -5.32
CA GLY A 132 -20.45 -11.12 -4.15
C GLY A 132 -21.99 -11.15 -4.05
N GLU A 133 -22.54 -10.26 -3.23
CA GLU A 133 -23.96 -10.23 -2.84
C GLU A 133 -24.93 -9.76 -3.95
N ALA A 134 -24.39 -9.37 -5.09
CA ALA A 134 -25.13 -8.83 -6.22
C ALA A 134 -25.89 -9.89 -7.01
N GLY A 135 -27.18 -9.69 -7.30
CA GLY A 135 -27.94 -10.57 -8.18
C GLY A 135 -28.56 -11.78 -7.47
N TYR A 136 -29.89 -11.88 -7.58
CA TYR A 136 -30.76 -12.95 -7.08
C TYR A 136 -30.26 -14.33 -7.51
N ARG A 137 -30.13 -15.31 -6.57
CA ARG A 137 -29.87 -16.76 -6.79
C ARG A 137 -29.28 -17.13 -8.16
N ASP A 138 -28.15 -16.52 -8.49
CA ASP A 138 -27.45 -16.70 -9.76
C ASP A 138 -26.06 -17.28 -9.48
N ASP A 139 -25.55 -18.02 -10.45
CA ASP A 139 -24.21 -18.58 -10.39
C ASP A 139 -23.13 -17.49 -10.54
N ALA A 140 -21.98 -17.66 -9.88
CA ALA A 140 -20.84 -16.75 -10.06
C ALA A 140 -20.20 -16.90 -11.45
N SER A 141 -20.07 -18.14 -11.93
CA SER A 141 -19.67 -18.42 -13.30
C SER A 141 -20.17 -19.78 -13.78
N GLY A 142 -19.93 -20.08 -15.05
CA GLY A 142 -20.32 -21.36 -15.65
C GLY A 142 -20.80 -21.23 -17.10
N ALA A 143 -21.33 -22.35 -17.59
CA ALA A 143 -21.91 -22.45 -18.93
C ALA A 143 -23.17 -23.29 -18.92
N ALA A 144 -24.20 -22.80 -19.62
CA ALA A 144 -25.44 -23.52 -19.86
C ALA A 144 -25.52 -24.15 -21.25
N ASN A 145 -24.63 -23.79 -22.17
CA ASN A 145 -24.49 -24.38 -23.51
C ASN A 145 -23.14 -23.97 -24.11
N GLY A 146 -22.67 -24.71 -25.13
CA GLY A 146 -21.36 -24.51 -25.75
C GLY A 146 -20.43 -25.73 -25.65
N VAL A 147 -19.40 -25.81 -26.50
CA VAL A 147 -18.47 -26.97 -26.54
C VAL A 147 -17.00 -26.58 -26.62
N ASN A 148 -16.12 -27.50 -26.23
CA ASN A 148 -14.66 -27.37 -26.30
C ASN A 148 -14.15 -26.19 -25.46
N MET A 149 -14.21 -26.31 -24.14
CA MET A 149 -13.80 -25.26 -23.22
C MET A 149 -12.71 -25.72 -22.26
N MET A 150 -11.75 -24.83 -22.01
CA MET A 150 -10.66 -25.04 -21.09
C MET A 150 -10.65 -23.93 -20.04
N PHE A 151 -10.90 -24.29 -18.79
CA PHE A 151 -10.80 -23.43 -17.63
C PHE A 151 -9.60 -23.89 -16.81
N ASP A 152 -8.59 -23.05 -16.68
CA ASP A 152 -7.32 -23.39 -16.03
C ASP A 152 -6.94 -22.26 -15.07
N HIS A 153 -6.57 -22.53 -13.83
CA HIS A 153 -6.22 -21.44 -12.90
C HIS A 153 -7.33 -20.39 -12.72
N MET A 154 -8.59 -20.81 -12.78
CA MET A 154 -9.71 -19.93 -12.46
C MET A 154 -9.87 -19.86 -10.94
N SER A 155 -10.17 -18.68 -10.41
CA SER A 155 -10.69 -18.56 -9.05
C SER A 155 -12.12 -18.04 -9.13
N VAL A 156 -13.08 -18.81 -8.64
CA VAL A 156 -14.49 -18.44 -8.68
C VAL A 156 -15.04 -18.59 -7.28
N THR A 157 -15.61 -17.51 -6.75
CA THR A 157 -16.15 -17.47 -5.40
C THR A 157 -17.45 -16.70 -5.30
N TRP A 158 -18.10 -16.85 -4.14
CA TRP A 158 -19.22 -16.01 -3.72
C TRP A 158 -20.45 -16.15 -4.62
N GLY A 159 -20.67 -17.34 -5.18
CA GLY A 159 -21.94 -17.70 -5.81
C GLY A 159 -23.09 -17.67 -4.79
N VAL A 160 -24.26 -17.20 -5.21
CA VAL A 160 -25.47 -17.16 -4.35
C VAL A 160 -26.40 -18.35 -4.64
N ASP A 161 -26.28 -18.94 -5.84
CA ASP A 161 -26.76 -20.29 -6.14
C ASP A 161 -25.52 -21.20 -6.25
N GLU A 162 -24.97 -21.46 -7.44
CA GLU A 162 -23.68 -22.13 -7.57
C GLU A 162 -22.49 -21.19 -7.75
N THR A 163 -21.32 -21.64 -7.35
CA THR A 163 -20.08 -20.93 -7.64
C THR A 163 -19.67 -21.15 -9.10
N PHE A 164 -19.60 -22.40 -9.56
CA PHE A 164 -19.34 -22.73 -10.96
C PHE A 164 -20.19 -23.89 -11.47
N SER A 165 -21.10 -23.63 -12.41
CA SER A 165 -22.02 -24.64 -12.95
C SER A 165 -21.80 -24.99 -14.42
N LEU A 166 -21.99 -26.27 -14.75
CA LEU A 166 -22.09 -26.80 -16.10
C LEU A 166 -23.44 -27.52 -16.23
N ASN A 167 -24.49 -26.77 -16.55
CA ASN A 167 -25.85 -27.27 -16.49
C ASN A 167 -26.63 -26.91 -17.76
N TRP A 168 -26.89 -27.89 -18.61
CA TRP A 168 -27.51 -27.63 -19.92
C TRP A 168 -28.98 -27.19 -19.79
N ASP A 169 -29.30 -26.01 -20.30
CA ASP A 169 -30.64 -25.42 -20.23
C ASP A 169 -31.58 -25.87 -21.38
N GLY A 170 -31.14 -26.83 -22.20
CA GLY A 170 -31.86 -27.31 -23.38
C GLY A 170 -31.76 -26.38 -24.60
N LYS A 171 -30.98 -25.30 -24.53
CA LYS A 171 -30.75 -24.36 -25.64
C LYS A 171 -29.33 -24.47 -26.17
N GLY A 172 -29.09 -23.90 -27.35
CA GLY A 172 -27.76 -23.89 -27.98
C GLY A 172 -27.20 -25.29 -28.24
N SER A 173 -25.88 -25.40 -28.36
CA SER A 173 -25.19 -26.69 -28.36
C SER A 173 -25.19 -27.27 -26.95
N GLY A 174 -25.51 -28.57 -26.84
CA GLY A 174 -25.31 -29.30 -25.59
C GLY A 174 -23.85 -29.19 -25.13
N LEU A 175 -23.64 -29.01 -23.82
CA LEU A 175 -22.31 -28.93 -23.22
C LEU A 175 -21.51 -30.20 -23.54
N ASP A 176 -20.27 -30.09 -24.01
CA ASP A 176 -19.38 -31.23 -24.26
C ASP A 176 -17.90 -30.78 -24.38
N ASN A 177 -16.98 -31.69 -24.05
CA ASN A 177 -15.52 -31.48 -24.10
C ASN A 177 -15.06 -30.29 -23.26
N ILE A 178 -15.27 -30.37 -21.94
CA ILE A 178 -14.95 -29.29 -21.01
C ILE A 178 -13.95 -29.78 -19.97
N SER A 179 -12.92 -28.99 -19.67
CA SER A 179 -12.02 -29.25 -18.56
C SER A 179 -11.97 -28.04 -17.64
N ILE A 180 -12.06 -28.30 -16.34
CA ILE A 180 -11.70 -27.38 -15.26
C ILE A 180 -10.45 -27.97 -14.62
N GLN A 181 -9.33 -27.25 -14.64
CA GLN A 181 -8.10 -27.72 -14.00
C GLN A 181 -7.43 -26.63 -13.17
N ASP A 182 -6.67 -27.04 -12.15
CA ASP A 182 -5.87 -26.14 -11.31
C ASP A 182 -6.66 -24.91 -10.82
N SER A 183 -7.96 -25.09 -10.51
CA SER A 183 -8.89 -23.98 -10.24
C SER A 183 -9.44 -24.01 -8.81
N ILE A 184 -9.88 -22.87 -8.30
CA ILE A 184 -10.57 -22.71 -7.00
C ILE A 184 -12.05 -22.41 -7.26
N ILE A 185 -12.93 -23.20 -6.64
CA ILE A 185 -14.39 -23.04 -6.66
C ILE A 185 -14.87 -23.05 -5.21
N ALA A 186 -15.06 -21.88 -4.62
CA ALA A 186 -15.15 -21.81 -3.16
C ALA A 186 -16.12 -20.75 -2.62
N GLN A 187 -16.41 -20.86 -1.32
CA GLN A 187 -17.13 -19.85 -0.54
C GLN A 187 -18.48 -19.46 -1.17
N GLY A 188 -19.28 -20.44 -1.57
CA GLY A 188 -20.69 -20.20 -1.90
C GLY A 188 -21.41 -19.55 -0.72
N GLN A 189 -22.20 -18.51 -0.97
CA GLN A 189 -22.87 -17.73 0.06
C GLN A 189 -24.18 -18.39 0.52
N ASP A 190 -24.24 -18.83 1.78
CA ASP A 190 -25.40 -19.57 2.30
C ASP A 190 -26.54 -18.69 2.82
N ARG A 191 -26.56 -17.40 2.44
CA ARG A 191 -27.60 -16.43 2.87
C ARG A 191 -29.04 -16.90 2.65
N LEU A 192 -29.24 -17.70 1.60
CA LEU A 192 -30.56 -18.19 1.19
C LEU A 192 -30.76 -19.69 1.45
N GLY A 193 -29.88 -20.30 2.25
CA GLY A 193 -29.86 -21.75 2.49
C GLY A 193 -29.51 -22.54 1.24
N HIS A 194 -28.70 -21.97 0.34
CA HIS A 194 -28.33 -22.60 -0.92
C HIS A 194 -26.92 -22.23 -1.40
N SER A 195 -25.91 -22.40 -0.54
CA SER A 195 -24.50 -22.35 -0.95
C SER A 195 -24.07 -23.63 -1.70
N ALA A 196 -23.55 -23.51 -2.92
CA ALA A 196 -23.13 -24.67 -3.69
C ALA A 196 -21.85 -24.44 -4.51
N GLY A 197 -21.03 -25.50 -4.61
CA GLY A 197 -19.82 -25.49 -5.44
C GLY A 197 -20.17 -25.45 -6.93
N GLY A 198 -20.93 -26.44 -7.41
CA GLY A 198 -21.30 -26.54 -8.82
C GLY A 198 -22.25 -27.67 -9.18
N LEU A 199 -23.27 -27.36 -9.97
CA LEU A 199 -24.12 -28.34 -10.64
C LEU A 199 -23.53 -28.68 -12.01
N MET A 200 -23.08 -29.91 -12.16
CA MET A 200 -22.45 -30.41 -13.39
C MET A 200 -23.32 -31.51 -14.00
N THR A 201 -24.36 -31.09 -14.70
CA THR A 201 -25.33 -31.97 -15.38
C THR A 201 -25.33 -31.64 -16.86
N LEU A 202 -24.54 -32.40 -17.62
CA LEU A 202 -24.42 -32.28 -19.06
C LEU A 202 -25.47 -33.18 -19.75
N PRO A 203 -25.72 -33.00 -21.06
CA PRO A 203 -26.49 -33.95 -21.85
C PRO A 203 -25.93 -35.37 -21.75
N GLU A 204 -26.78 -36.38 -21.93
CA GLU A 204 -26.33 -37.78 -21.96
C GLU A 204 -25.32 -38.02 -23.10
N GLY A 205 -24.20 -38.68 -22.79
CA GLY A 205 -23.08 -38.89 -23.73
C GLY A 205 -22.10 -37.72 -23.87
N SER A 206 -22.34 -36.61 -23.17
CA SER A 206 -21.38 -35.51 -23.05
C SER A 206 -20.41 -35.73 -21.90
N LYS A 207 -19.24 -35.09 -21.98
CA LYS A 207 -18.12 -35.34 -21.06
C LYS A 207 -17.41 -34.08 -20.56
N PHE A 208 -16.98 -34.12 -19.29
CA PHE A 208 -16.20 -33.07 -18.66
C PHE A 208 -15.18 -33.61 -17.65
N SER A 209 -14.11 -32.86 -17.39
CA SER A 209 -13.08 -33.21 -16.40
C SER A 209 -12.92 -32.12 -15.36
N VAL A 210 -12.72 -32.50 -14.10
CA VAL A 210 -12.29 -31.62 -13.01
C VAL A 210 -11.01 -32.20 -12.41
N ILE A 211 -9.91 -31.49 -12.56
CA ILE A 211 -8.55 -32.01 -12.34
C ILE A 211 -7.77 -31.04 -11.44
N ARG A 212 -7.07 -31.53 -10.41
CA ARG A 212 -6.16 -30.70 -9.58
C ARG A 212 -6.79 -29.41 -9.06
N SER A 213 -8.07 -29.43 -8.72
CA SER A 213 -8.85 -28.25 -8.35
C SER A 213 -9.29 -28.32 -6.89
N ILE A 214 -9.65 -27.15 -6.34
CA ILE A 214 -10.13 -26.97 -4.98
C ILE A 214 -11.63 -26.67 -5.02
N PHE A 215 -12.39 -27.40 -4.21
CA PHE A 215 -13.73 -27.01 -3.78
C PHE A 215 -13.68 -26.72 -2.29
N ALA A 216 -13.96 -25.50 -1.85
CA ALA A 216 -13.81 -25.13 -0.44
C ALA A 216 -15.00 -24.34 0.10
N ASP A 217 -15.42 -24.60 1.33
CA ASP A 217 -16.38 -23.78 2.06
C ASP A 217 -17.71 -23.55 1.31
N ASN A 218 -18.16 -24.55 0.54
CA ASN A 218 -19.50 -24.59 -0.01
C ASN A 218 -20.34 -25.63 0.74
N VAL A 219 -21.61 -25.31 1.04
CA VAL A 219 -22.50 -26.23 1.77
C VAL A 219 -22.67 -27.57 1.04
N THR A 220 -22.83 -27.54 -0.29
CA THR A 220 -23.17 -28.73 -1.07
C THR A 220 -22.63 -28.68 -2.50
N ARG A 221 -22.86 -29.76 -3.27
CA ARG A 221 -22.53 -29.88 -4.70
C ARG A 221 -21.05 -29.55 -4.96
N ASN A 222 -20.13 -30.33 -4.40
CA ASN A 222 -18.69 -30.09 -4.47
C ASN A 222 -17.88 -31.07 -5.38
N PRO A 223 -18.30 -31.40 -6.62
CA PRO A 223 -19.50 -31.04 -7.38
C PRO A 223 -20.70 -31.98 -7.16
N LYS A 224 -21.86 -31.62 -7.73
CA LYS A 224 -22.94 -32.57 -8.05
C LYS A 224 -22.91 -32.93 -9.52
N VAL A 225 -22.79 -34.22 -9.82
CA VAL A 225 -22.43 -34.67 -11.17
C VAL A 225 -23.45 -35.61 -11.81
N ARG A 226 -23.51 -35.59 -13.14
CA ARG A 226 -24.12 -36.59 -14.03
C ARG A 226 -23.37 -36.67 -15.35
N GLY A 227 -23.47 -37.81 -16.03
CA GLY A 227 -22.86 -38.05 -17.34
C GLY A 227 -21.45 -38.66 -17.23
N GLU A 228 -20.64 -38.48 -18.28
CA GLU A 228 -19.26 -38.98 -18.31
C GLU A 228 -18.31 -37.96 -17.69
N ASN A 229 -17.58 -38.32 -16.64
CA ASN A 229 -16.70 -37.37 -15.98
C ASN A 229 -15.42 -37.92 -15.33
N GLU A 230 -14.42 -37.04 -15.26
CA GLU A 230 -13.22 -37.24 -14.44
C GLU A 230 -13.25 -36.29 -13.23
N PHE A 231 -12.96 -36.81 -12.05
CA PHE A 231 -12.71 -36.05 -10.82
C PHE A 231 -11.39 -36.55 -10.23
N ILE A 232 -10.29 -35.96 -10.65
CA ILE A 232 -8.94 -36.50 -10.42
C ILE A 232 -8.05 -35.48 -9.68
N ASN A 233 -7.37 -35.93 -8.62
CA ASN A 233 -6.41 -35.13 -7.85
C ASN A 233 -6.98 -33.83 -7.24
N ASN A 234 -8.25 -33.80 -6.88
CA ASN A 234 -8.88 -32.60 -6.31
C ASN A 234 -8.84 -32.60 -4.79
N VAL A 235 -8.97 -31.41 -4.20
CA VAL A 235 -9.22 -31.23 -2.77
C VAL A 235 -10.62 -30.68 -2.57
N VAL A 236 -11.37 -31.30 -1.66
CA VAL A 236 -12.66 -30.79 -1.19
C VAL A 236 -12.51 -30.46 0.29
N TYR A 237 -12.80 -29.22 0.68
CA TYR A 237 -12.60 -28.69 2.03
C TYR A 237 -13.87 -28.05 2.58
N GLY A 238 -14.23 -28.33 3.83
CA GLY A 238 -15.27 -27.59 4.56
C GLY A 238 -16.66 -27.56 3.91
N TRP A 239 -17.38 -28.68 3.92
CA TRP A 239 -18.78 -28.76 3.46
C TRP A 239 -19.70 -29.16 4.61
N ASP A 240 -21.01 -28.97 4.43
CA ASP A 240 -22.06 -29.42 5.37
C ASP A 240 -22.78 -30.66 4.81
N ASN A 241 -23.34 -30.57 3.60
CA ASN A 241 -24.19 -31.64 3.07
C ASN A 241 -23.43 -32.71 2.29
N ALA A 242 -22.44 -32.39 1.45
CA ALA A 242 -21.72 -33.43 0.69
C ALA A 242 -20.40 -32.93 0.07
N GLY A 243 -19.38 -33.78 0.14
CA GLY A 243 -18.13 -33.59 -0.60
C GLY A 243 -18.29 -33.85 -2.11
N TYR A 244 -19.00 -34.89 -2.52
CA TYR A 244 -19.25 -35.22 -3.93
C TYR A 244 -20.60 -35.92 -4.07
N ILE A 245 -21.48 -35.37 -4.91
CA ILE A 245 -22.85 -35.88 -5.08
C ILE A 245 -22.98 -36.68 -6.37
N MET A 246 -23.27 -37.97 -6.23
CA MET A 246 -23.46 -38.94 -7.32
C MET A 246 -24.92 -38.99 -7.83
N GLY A 247 -25.49 -37.81 -8.15
CA GLY A 247 -26.77 -37.59 -8.85
C GLY A 247 -28.03 -38.41 -8.46
N ASP A 248 -29.06 -37.80 -7.81
CA ASP A 248 -30.22 -38.55 -7.26
C ASP A 248 -31.62 -38.47 -7.95
N THR A 249 -31.88 -37.64 -8.98
CA THR A 249 -33.28 -37.37 -9.40
C THR A 249 -33.75 -37.80 -10.80
N VAL A 250 -32.90 -38.36 -11.67
CA VAL A 250 -33.32 -38.84 -13.01
C VAL A 250 -32.46 -40.03 -13.41
N ASN A 251 -33.05 -41.11 -13.95
CA ASN A 251 -32.34 -42.32 -14.40
C ASN A 251 -31.42 -42.04 -15.61
N MET A 252 -30.32 -41.31 -15.41
CA MET A 252 -29.27 -41.10 -16.40
C MET A 252 -28.10 -42.02 -16.10
N ASP A 253 -27.59 -42.67 -17.14
CA ASP A 253 -26.39 -43.50 -17.07
C ASP A 253 -25.15 -42.59 -16.95
N SER A 254 -24.42 -42.71 -15.82
CA SER A 254 -23.26 -41.85 -15.50
C SER A 254 -22.01 -42.70 -15.28
N HIS A 255 -20.87 -42.25 -15.78
CA HIS A 255 -19.60 -42.97 -15.75
C HIS A 255 -18.50 -42.06 -15.23
N ALA A 256 -17.97 -42.36 -14.04
CA ALA A 256 -17.04 -41.49 -13.33
C ALA A 256 -15.71 -42.18 -13.02
N ASN A 257 -14.59 -41.55 -13.40
CA ASN A 257 -13.26 -41.87 -12.85
C ASN A 257 -12.96 -40.88 -11.71
N VAL A 258 -12.93 -41.36 -10.47
CA VAL A 258 -12.72 -40.54 -9.26
C VAL A 258 -11.46 -41.01 -8.53
N ILE A 259 -10.34 -40.32 -8.76
CA ILE A 259 -9.02 -40.84 -8.40
C ILE A 259 -8.17 -39.79 -7.68
N GLY A 260 -7.50 -40.16 -6.58
CA GLY A 260 -6.46 -39.33 -5.95
C GLY A 260 -7.00 -38.08 -5.26
N ASN A 261 -8.26 -38.05 -4.83
CA ASN A 261 -8.86 -36.85 -4.21
C ASN A 261 -8.72 -36.86 -2.68
N TYR A 262 -8.58 -35.68 -2.09
CA TYR A 262 -8.53 -35.51 -0.63
C TYR A 262 -9.72 -34.68 -0.14
N PHE A 263 -10.54 -35.28 0.71
CA PHE A 263 -11.68 -34.64 1.37
C PHE A 263 -11.27 -34.27 2.81
N ILE A 264 -11.44 -33.02 3.22
CA ILE A 264 -11.04 -32.53 4.54
C ILE A 264 -12.20 -31.72 5.14
N GLU A 265 -12.74 -32.14 6.27
CA GLU A 265 -13.75 -31.36 6.98
C GLU A 265 -13.12 -30.14 7.66
N SER A 266 -13.85 -29.02 7.66
CA SER A 266 -13.47 -27.79 8.37
C SER A 266 -14.20 -27.69 9.71
N THR A 267 -14.27 -26.51 10.31
CA THR A 267 -15.09 -26.28 11.53
C THR A 267 -16.58 -26.61 11.34
N VAL A 268 -17.02 -26.81 10.10
CA VAL A 268 -18.37 -27.21 9.70
C VAL A 268 -18.56 -28.72 9.81
N ASP A 269 -19.71 -29.15 10.33
CA ASP A 269 -20.10 -30.56 10.40
C ASP A 269 -20.45 -31.12 9.01
N GLY A 270 -19.47 -31.69 8.32
CA GLY A 270 -19.66 -32.33 7.04
C GLY A 270 -20.36 -33.69 7.13
N SER A 271 -21.25 -33.96 6.17
CA SER A 271 -21.67 -35.32 5.85
C SER A 271 -20.57 -36.08 5.10
N GLY A 272 -20.77 -37.37 4.78
CA GLY A 272 -19.75 -38.19 4.13
C GLY A 272 -19.23 -37.61 2.80
N PRO A 273 -17.99 -37.98 2.40
CA PRO A 273 -17.33 -37.45 1.20
C PRO A 273 -18.08 -37.79 -0.09
N PHE A 274 -18.83 -38.89 -0.11
CA PHE A 274 -19.65 -39.33 -1.24
C PHE A 274 -21.07 -39.63 -0.78
N ASN A 275 -22.06 -39.11 -1.50
CA ASN A 275 -23.47 -39.43 -1.22
C ASN A 275 -24.32 -39.55 -2.49
N SER A 276 -25.59 -39.90 -2.28
CA SER A 276 -26.66 -39.80 -3.28
C SER A 276 -26.46 -40.63 -4.56
N GLY A 277 -25.67 -41.70 -4.50
CA GLY A 277 -25.46 -42.62 -5.63
C GLY A 277 -26.71 -43.44 -5.98
N THR A 278 -26.76 -43.89 -7.24
CA THR A 278 -27.79 -44.81 -7.75
C THR A 278 -27.14 -45.94 -8.55
N ALA A 279 -27.90 -47.01 -8.83
CA ALA A 279 -27.40 -48.12 -9.63
C ALA A 279 -27.03 -47.76 -11.08
N ASN A 280 -27.45 -46.58 -11.57
CA ASN A 280 -27.07 -46.04 -12.89
C ASN A 280 -25.84 -45.11 -12.81
N PHE A 281 -25.23 -44.98 -11.62
CA PHE A 281 -24.01 -44.22 -11.43
C PHE A 281 -22.83 -45.19 -11.29
N HIS A 282 -22.08 -45.37 -12.37
CA HIS A 282 -20.93 -46.26 -12.42
C HIS A 282 -19.66 -45.51 -12.06
N ILE A 283 -19.00 -45.92 -10.97
CA ILE A 283 -17.84 -45.21 -10.41
C ILE A 283 -16.62 -46.12 -10.31
N TYR A 284 -15.50 -45.67 -10.88
CA TYR A 284 -14.19 -46.17 -10.54
C TYR A 284 -13.54 -45.25 -9.51
N GLY A 285 -13.40 -45.74 -8.27
CA GLY A 285 -12.83 -44.99 -7.16
C GLY A 285 -11.45 -45.54 -6.75
N GLN A 286 -10.41 -44.70 -6.73
CA GLN A 286 -9.06 -45.10 -6.31
C GLN A 286 -8.34 -43.99 -5.54
N ASP A 287 -7.65 -44.34 -4.45
CA ASP A 287 -6.83 -43.42 -3.66
C ASP A 287 -7.54 -42.11 -3.26
N ASN A 288 -8.81 -42.21 -2.86
CA ASN A 288 -9.53 -41.09 -2.28
C ASN A 288 -9.38 -41.15 -0.75
N TRP A 289 -9.15 -40.01 -0.10
CA TRP A 289 -8.92 -39.91 1.34
C TRP A 289 -9.91 -38.95 2.00
N ILE A 290 -10.26 -39.20 3.26
CA ILE A 290 -11.10 -38.34 4.08
C ILE A 290 -10.42 -38.05 5.42
N ASP A 291 -10.30 -36.78 5.77
CA ASP A 291 -9.95 -36.31 7.09
C ASP A 291 -11.16 -35.60 7.71
N ALA A 292 -11.75 -36.23 8.72
CA ALA A 292 -13.02 -35.79 9.32
C ALA A 292 -12.87 -35.39 10.80
N ASN A 293 -11.66 -35.44 11.36
CA ASN A 293 -11.47 -35.30 12.81
C ASN A 293 -11.18 -33.85 13.26
N ARG A 294 -10.81 -32.97 12.32
CA ARG A 294 -10.60 -31.52 12.52
C ARG A 294 -9.58 -31.20 13.62
N ASN A 295 -8.58 -32.07 13.79
CA ASN A 295 -7.58 -31.93 14.84
C ASN A 295 -6.40 -31.01 14.44
N GLY A 296 -6.42 -30.44 13.23
CA GLY A 296 -5.34 -29.62 12.69
C GLY A 296 -4.13 -30.40 12.19
N LEU A 297 -4.24 -31.72 12.04
CA LEU A 297 -3.22 -32.61 11.50
C LEU A 297 -3.76 -33.26 10.23
N LEU A 298 -2.90 -33.45 9.23
CA LEU A 298 -3.25 -34.20 8.03
C LEU A 298 -3.07 -35.70 8.29
N ASP A 299 -4.07 -36.34 8.90
CA ASP A 299 -4.04 -37.75 9.31
C ASP A 299 -5.29 -38.55 8.90
N GLY A 300 -5.99 -38.05 7.87
CA GLY A 300 -7.12 -38.72 7.23
C GLY A 300 -6.89 -40.17 6.83
N VAL A 301 -7.98 -40.84 6.43
CA VAL A 301 -8.01 -42.28 6.10
C VAL A 301 -8.53 -42.53 4.68
N PRO A 302 -8.20 -43.67 4.06
CA PRO A 302 -8.75 -44.01 2.75
C PRO A 302 -10.28 -44.13 2.76
N VAL A 303 -10.94 -43.60 1.73
CA VAL A 303 -12.36 -43.79 1.47
C VAL A 303 -12.61 -45.20 0.95
N THR A 304 -13.45 -45.96 1.63
CA THR A 304 -13.76 -47.36 1.28
C THR A 304 -15.21 -47.57 0.83
N SER A 305 -16.03 -46.52 0.74
CA SER A 305 -17.47 -46.63 0.47
C SER A 305 -17.96 -45.55 -0.48
N TYR A 306 -18.76 -45.96 -1.47
CA TYR A 306 -19.47 -45.10 -2.43
C TYR A 306 -20.97 -45.44 -2.39
N PRO A 307 -21.73 -44.88 -1.43
CA PRO A 307 -23.09 -45.34 -1.15
C PRO A 307 -24.03 -45.20 -2.34
N GLY A 308 -24.71 -46.30 -2.69
CA GLY A 308 -25.76 -46.35 -3.72
C GLY A 308 -25.26 -46.49 -5.16
N ALA A 309 -23.98 -46.22 -5.44
CA ALA A 309 -23.38 -46.30 -6.77
C ALA A 309 -22.99 -47.75 -7.16
N ASP A 310 -22.86 -48.00 -8.46
CA ASP A 310 -22.24 -49.22 -9.00
C ASP A 310 -20.73 -49.04 -9.08
N VAL A 311 -19.99 -49.67 -8.16
CA VAL A 311 -18.52 -49.55 -8.10
C VAL A 311 -17.88 -50.53 -9.07
N VAL A 312 -17.18 -50.01 -10.08
CA VAL A 312 -16.54 -50.83 -11.13
C VAL A 312 -15.05 -51.08 -10.83
N ALA A 313 -14.52 -52.21 -11.32
CA ALA A 313 -13.16 -52.65 -11.02
C ALA A 313 -12.07 -52.05 -11.92
N THR A 314 -12.44 -51.46 -13.05
CA THR A 314 -11.51 -50.90 -14.04
C THR A 314 -11.91 -49.48 -14.39
N PRO A 315 -10.95 -48.56 -14.56
CA PRO A 315 -11.26 -47.19 -14.96
C PRO A 315 -11.87 -47.17 -16.36
N PHE A 316 -12.76 -46.20 -16.59
CA PHE A 316 -13.29 -45.92 -17.92
C PHE A 316 -12.18 -45.40 -18.84
N ALA A 317 -12.30 -45.68 -20.14
CA ALA A 317 -11.31 -45.30 -21.16
C ALA A 317 -11.40 -43.80 -21.52
N PHE A 318 -11.24 -42.96 -20.50
CA PHE A 318 -11.24 -41.50 -20.58
C PHE A 318 -9.85 -40.96 -20.94
N PRO A 319 -9.76 -39.69 -21.35
CA PRO A 319 -8.51 -39.08 -21.77
C PRO A 319 -7.47 -39.18 -20.65
N THR A 320 -6.24 -39.60 -20.97
CA THR A 320 -5.20 -39.82 -19.96
C THR A 320 -4.91 -38.54 -19.17
N THR A 321 -5.22 -38.58 -17.88
CA THR A 321 -4.92 -37.56 -16.87
C THR A 321 -3.77 -38.08 -15.99
N THR A 322 -2.82 -37.22 -15.65
CA THR A 322 -1.68 -37.59 -14.78
C THR A 322 -2.17 -37.79 -13.35
N VAL A 323 -2.23 -39.03 -12.88
CA VAL A 323 -2.68 -39.37 -11.53
C VAL A 323 -1.56 -39.15 -10.51
N MET A 324 -1.89 -38.48 -9.40
CA MET A 324 -1.03 -38.31 -8.22
C MET A 324 -1.62 -39.08 -7.04
N SER A 325 -0.84 -39.28 -5.97
CA SER A 325 -1.45 -39.68 -4.70
C SER A 325 -2.28 -38.53 -4.14
N ALA A 326 -3.32 -38.81 -3.34
CA ALA A 326 -4.13 -37.75 -2.73
C ALA A 326 -3.31 -36.75 -1.90
N GLN A 327 -2.28 -37.21 -1.19
CA GLN A 327 -1.38 -36.34 -0.42
C GLN A 327 -0.56 -35.41 -1.33
N ASN A 328 -0.06 -35.93 -2.45
CA ASN A 328 0.66 -35.11 -3.43
C ASN A 328 -0.28 -34.16 -4.15
N ALA A 329 -1.52 -34.58 -4.41
CA ALA A 329 -2.57 -33.73 -4.96
C ALA A 329 -2.85 -32.54 -4.05
N LEU A 330 -2.97 -32.75 -2.73
CA LEU A 330 -3.10 -31.66 -1.75
C LEU A 330 -1.94 -30.67 -1.84
N GLY A 331 -0.70 -31.16 -1.82
CA GLY A 331 0.49 -30.31 -1.97
C GLY A 331 0.46 -29.51 -3.28
N HIS A 332 0.11 -30.16 -4.39
CA HIS A 332 0.01 -29.53 -5.70
C HIS A 332 -1.06 -28.42 -5.70
N VAL A 333 -2.28 -28.67 -5.25
CA VAL A 333 -3.36 -27.66 -5.35
C VAL A 333 -3.14 -26.47 -4.41
N LEU A 334 -2.55 -26.68 -3.22
CA LEU A 334 -2.19 -25.59 -2.31
C LEU A 334 -1.20 -24.61 -2.94
N GLU A 335 -0.35 -25.08 -3.83
CA GLU A 335 0.61 -24.26 -4.57
C GLU A 335 0.03 -23.74 -5.89
N ASN A 336 -0.71 -24.58 -6.61
CA ASN A 336 -1.01 -24.36 -8.02
C ASN A 336 -2.43 -23.88 -8.31
N ALA A 337 -3.43 -24.19 -7.47
CA ALA A 337 -4.80 -23.86 -7.80
C ALA A 337 -5.11 -22.36 -7.72
N GLY A 338 -6.03 -21.91 -8.58
CA GLY A 338 -6.57 -20.56 -8.61
C GLY A 338 -5.62 -19.55 -9.25
N LEU A 339 -5.60 -18.33 -8.75
CA LEU A 339 -4.75 -17.22 -9.19
C LEU A 339 -3.32 -17.38 -8.69
N SER A 340 -2.73 -18.55 -8.88
CA SER A 340 -1.50 -18.96 -8.18
C SER A 340 -0.26 -18.12 -8.51
N ILE A 341 -0.18 -17.47 -9.68
CA ILE A 341 0.92 -16.54 -10.02
C ILE A 341 0.90 -15.33 -9.09
N ILE A 342 -0.28 -14.71 -8.92
CA ILE A 342 -0.53 -13.57 -8.01
C ILE A 342 -1.90 -13.81 -7.37
N ARG A 343 -1.90 -14.43 -6.19
CA ARG A 343 -3.13 -14.69 -5.45
C ARG A 343 -3.67 -13.39 -4.91
N ASP A 344 -4.98 -13.21 -5.03
CA ASP A 344 -5.67 -12.18 -4.29
C ASP A 344 -5.84 -12.63 -2.82
N VAL A 345 -6.39 -11.74 -1.99
CA VAL A 345 -6.60 -12.02 -0.57
C VAL A 345 -7.58 -13.18 -0.33
N VAL A 346 -8.53 -13.40 -1.24
CA VAL A 346 -9.53 -14.47 -1.14
C VAL A 346 -8.88 -15.84 -1.38
N ASP A 347 -8.13 -15.99 -2.48
CA ASP A 347 -7.40 -17.23 -2.77
C ASP A 347 -6.36 -17.55 -1.70
N ALA A 348 -5.62 -16.54 -1.23
CA ALA A 348 -4.63 -16.71 -0.17
C ALA A 348 -5.27 -17.26 1.11
N ARG A 349 -6.46 -16.75 1.47
CA ARG A 349 -7.22 -17.23 2.62
C ARG A 349 -7.71 -18.66 2.46
N ILE A 350 -8.31 -19.00 1.32
CA ILE A 350 -8.82 -20.36 1.08
C ILE A 350 -7.68 -21.39 1.22
N VAL A 351 -6.49 -21.05 0.71
CA VAL A 351 -5.30 -21.90 0.85
C VAL A 351 -4.88 -22.02 2.32
N GLN A 352 -4.88 -20.93 3.08
CA GLN A 352 -4.57 -20.94 4.51
C GLN A 352 -5.56 -21.78 5.31
N GLU A 353 -6.85 -21.69 4.98
CA GLU A 353 -7.91 -22.52 5.60
C GLU A 353 -7.62 -24.00 5.35
N ILE A 354 -7.32 -24.39 4.11
CA ILE A 354 -7.00 -25.79 3.79
C ILE A 354 -5.72 -26.26 4.49
N GLN A 355 -4.70 -25.40 4.59
CA GLN A 355 -3.45 -25.68 5.32
C GLN A 355 -3.64 -25.88 6.82
N SER A 356 -4.76 -25.40 7.37
CA SER A 356 -5.10 -25.62 8.77
C SER A 356 -5.58 -27.04 9.06
N TYR A 357 -5.81 -27.85 8.02
CA TYR A 357 -6.27 -29.25 8.13
C TYR A 357 -7.49 -29.39 9.05
N GLY A 358 -8.48 -28.54 8.82
CA GLY A 358 -9.78 -28.59 9.49
C GLY A 358 -9.92 -27.67 10.70
N ALA A 359 -8.86 -26.96 11.12
CA ALA A 359 -8.90 -26.05 12.26
C ALA A 359 -9.53 -24.68 11.94
N LEU A 360 -9.52 -24.25 10.67
CA LEU A 360 -10.06 -22.99 10.17
C LEU A 360 -11.08 -23.24 9.04
N GLY A 361 -11.67 -22.16 8.52
CA GLY A 361 -12.65 -22.22 7.43
C GLY A 361 -14.08 -22.42 7.91
N GLY A 362 -15.02 -22.28 6.98
CA GLY A 362 -16.44 -22.52 7.24
C GLY A 362 -17.38 -21.82 6.28
N ILE A 363 -18.67 -22.18 6.36
CA ILE A 363 -19.69 -21.65 5.45
C ILE A 363 -19.95 -20.17 5.75
N ILE A 364 -19.74 -19.33 4.74
CA ILE A 364 -20.04 -17.91 4.83
C ILE A 364 -21.50 -17.62 4.44
N GLN A 365 -22.09 -16.57 5.02
CA GLN A 365 -23.39 -16.07 4.57
C GLN A 365 -23.21 -14.98 3.51
N ARG A 366 -22.13 -14.19 3.57
CA ARG A 366 -21.85 -13.02 2.72
C ARG A 366 -20.35 -12.86 2.50
N GLU A 367 -19.96 -12.13 1.45
CA GLU A 367 -18.53 -11.78 1.24
C GLU A 367 -17.91 -10.99 2.39
N THR A 368 -18.71 -10.36 3.25
CA THR A 368 -18.22 -9.61 4.42
C THR A 368 -18.06 -10.45 5.67
N ASP A 369 -18.56 -11.69 5.70
CA ASP A 369 -18.41 -12.58 6.86
C ASP A 369 -16.99 -13.20 6.92
N LEU A 370 -15.96 -12.46 6.47
CA LEU A 370 -14.60 -12.95 6.52
C LEU A 370 -14.16 -13.13 8.00
N PHE A 371 -13.43 -14.21 8.27
CA PHE A 371 -12.93 -14.54 9.62
C PHE A 371 -11.99 -13.42 10.15
N PRO A 372 -11.80 -13.28 11.48
CA PRO A 372 -11.07 -12.16 12.10
C PRO A 372 -9.67 -11.93 11.50
N ASN A 373 -9.25 -10.65 11.41
CA ASN A 373 -7.95 -10.14 10.93
C ASN A 373 -7.74 -9.95 9.41
N TYR A 374 -8.80 -9.83 8.60
CA TYR A 374 -8.66 -9.67 7.14
C TYR A 374 -9.63 -8.63 6.55
N SER A 375 -9.14 -7.85 5.57
CA SER A 375 -9.92 -6.84 4.84
C SER A 375 -10.91 -7.47 3.86
N THR A 376 -12.08 -6.86 3.70
CA THR A 376 -13.15 -7.29 2.77
C THR A 376 -12.95 -6.84 1.33
N ASP A 377 -11.89 -6.09 1.05
CA ASP A 377 -11.61 -5.59 -0.30
C ASP A 377 -10.65 -6.55 -1.00
N PRO A 378 -11.00 -7.10 -2.19
CA PRO A 378 -10.10 -7.91 -3.01
C PRO A 378 -8.93 -7.08 -3.57
N GLN A 379 -8.23 -6.30 -2.76
CA GLN A 379 -7.10 -5.51 -3.17
C GLN A 379 -5.98 -6.46 -3.56
N TYR A 380 -5.67 -6.49 -4.86
CA TYR A 380 -4.36 -6.94 -5.27
C TYR A 380 -3.32 -6.00 -4.67
N LEU A 381 -2.52 -6.56 -3.76
CA LEU A 381 -1.28 -5.96 -3.31
C LEU A 381 -0.30 -5.99 -4.50
N ASN A 382 -0.04 -4.81 -5.05
CA ASN A 382 1.08 -4.48 -5.94
C ASN A 382 0.90 -4.85 -7.43
N PRO A 383 0.15 -4.05 -8.22
CA PRO A 383 0.27 -4.10 -9.67
C PRO A 383 1.72 -3.80 -10.08
N ARG A 384 2.31 -4.67 -10.89
CA ARG A 384 3.52 -4.32 -11.65
C ARG A 384 3.11 -3.41 -12.84
N ALA A 385 4.08 -2.88 -13.59
CA ALA A 385 3.77 -2.36 -14.92
C ALA A 385 3.71 -3.52 -15.91
N ARG A 386 2.92 -3.36 -16.98
CA ARG A 386 3.07 -4.23 -18.15
C ARG A 386 4.52 -4.21 -18.62
N LEU A 387 5.02 -5.36 -19.10
CA LEU A 387 6.31 -5.39 -19.77
C LEU A 387 6.23 -4.51 -21.02
N THR A 388 7.37 -3.95 -21.44
CA THR A 388 7.38 -3.15 -22.66
C THR A 388 7.07 -4.07 -23.85
N ASP A 389 6.07 -3.67 -24.62
CA ASP A 389 5.59 -4.28 -25.86
C ASP A 389 5.43 -3.10 -26.83
N THR A 390 6.39 -2.94 -27.73
CA THR A 390 6.55 -1.75 -28.57
C THR A 390 5.58 -1.73 -29.74
N ASP A 391 5.16 -2.88 -30.25
CA ASP A 391 4.26 -2.99 -31.40
C ASP A 391 2.83 -3.42 -31.05
N ASN A 392 2.56 -3.67 -29.77
CA ASN A 392 1.28 -4.08 -29.19
C ASN A 392 0.75 -5.37 -29.81
N ASP A 393 1.62 -6.36 -29.95
CA ASP A 393 1.27 -7.70 -30.39
C ASP A 393 0.98 -8.68 -29.23
N GLY A 394 1.08 -8.20 -27.99
CA GLY A 394 0.84 -8.95 -26.77
C GLY A 394 2.06 -9.71 -26.23
N ILE A 395 3.23 -9.54 -26.86
CA ILE A 395 4.50 -10.16 -26.50
C ILE A 395 5.46 -9.08 -26.00
N ALA A 396 6.24 -9.38 -24.96
CA ALA A 396 7.21 -8.42 -24.45
C ALA A 396 8.48 -8.33 -25.33
N ASP A 397 8.99 -7.12 -25.56
CA ASP A 397 10.16 -6.83 -26.42
C ASP A 397 11.40 -7.68 -26.06
N ASN A 398 11.60 -7.90 -24.75
CA ASN A 398 12.72 -8.69 -24.24
C ASN A 398 12.57 -10.17 -24.59
N TRP A 399 11.36 -10.70 -24.50
CA TRP A 399 11.04 -12.08 -24.87
C TRP A 399 11.15 -12.28 -26.39
N GLU A 400 10.67 -11.33 -27.17
CA GLU A 400 10.81 -11.33 -28.62
C GLU A 400 12.27 -11.38 -29.05
N THR A 401 13.08 -10.44 -28.52
CA THR A 401 14.52 -10.38 -28.83
C THR A 401 15.22 -11.70 -28.45
N ALA A 402 14.87 -12.29 -27.31
CA ALA A 402 15.42 -13.57 -26.86
C ALA A 402 15.02 -14.75 -27.77
N ASN A 403 13.85 -14.68 -28.40
CA ASN A 403 13.32 -15.71 -29.30
C ASN A 403 13.51 -15.40 -30.79
N GLY A 404 14.28 -14.36 -31.13
CA GLY A 404 14.61 -13.99 -32.50
C GLY A 404 13.46 -13.33 -33.27
N LEU A 405 12.47 -12.80 -32.56
CA LEU A 405 11.39 -11.96 -33.09
C LEU A 405 11.82 -10.49 -33.09
N SER A 406 11.00 -9.65 -33.71
CA SER A 406 11.31 -8.24 -33.90
C SER A 406 10.33 -7.40 -33.07
N PRO A 407 10.81 -6.64 -32.06
CA PRO A 407 9.98 -5.74 -31.23
C PRO A 407 9.30 -4.55 -31.92
N SER A 408 9.11 -4.63 -33.23
CA SER A 408 8.53 -3.58 -34.06
C SER A 408 7.66 -4.19 -35.18
N ASN A 409 7.39 -5.49 -35.13
CA ASN A 409 6.64 -6.23 -36.12
C ASN A 409 5.30 -6.74 -35.51
N PRO A 410 4.19 -5.98 -35.65
CA PRO A 410 2.93 -6.25 -34.97
C PRO A 410 2.16 -7.50 -35.46
N ASN A 411 2.83 -8.40 -36.19
CA ASN A 411 2.22 -9.53 -36.88
C ASN A 411 2.97 -10.85 -36.69
N ASP A 412 4.17 -10.90 -36.14
CA ASP A 412 4.83 -12.19 -35.92
C ASP A 412 4.19 -12.98 -34.78
N TRP A 413 3.46 -12.35 -33.84
CA TRP A 413 2.64 -13.01 -32.83
C TRP A 413 1.80 -14.19 -33.34
N LYS A 414 1.30 -14.13 -34.59
CA LYS A 414 0.41 -15.14 -35.20
C LYS A 414 1.15 -16.29 -35.88
N THR A 415 2.46 -16.19 -36.03
CA THR A 415 3.29 -17.22 -36.68
C THR A 415 3.34 -18.45 -35.79
N LEU A 416 3.11 -19.62 -36.38
CA LEU A 416 3.17 -20.88 -35.65
C LEU A 416 4.62 -21.35 -35.48
N ASN A 417 4.98 -21.72 -34.26
CA ASN A 417 6.22 -22.40 -33.96
C ASN A 417 6.16 -23.89 -34.34
N GLY A 418 7.27 -24.62 -34.17
CA GLY A 418 7.36 -26.04 -34.50
C GLY A 418 6.42 -26.97 -33.70
N ALA A 419 5.87 -26.49 -32.57
CA ALA A 419 4.90 -27.21 -31.74
C ALA A 419 3.44 -26.89 -32.11
N GLY A 420 3.20 -25.98 -33.06
CA GLY A 420 1.86 -25.61 -33.52
C GLY A 420 1.16 -24.52 -32.69
N TYR A 421 1.89 -23.84 -31.79
CA TYR A 421 1.43 -22.66 -31.07
C TYR A 421 1.83 -21.39 -31.80
N THR A 422 1.00 -20.34 -31.75
CA THR A 422 1.44 -19.01 -32.18
C THR A 422 2.57 -18.51 -31.26
N TRP A 423 3.35 -17.53 -31.69
CA TRP A 423 4.36 -16.93 -30.80
C TRP A 423 3.75 -16.26 -29.57
N LEU A 424 2.58 -15.64 -29.70
CA LEU A 424 1.83 -15.15 -28.54
C LEU A 424 1.43 -16.29 -27.59
N GLU A 425 0.94 -17.41 -28.13
CA GLU A 425 0.62 -18.58 -27.31
C GLU A 425 1.87 -19.15 -26.64
N ALA A 426 3.02 -19.18 -27.32
CA ALA A 426 4.27 -19.61 -26.72
C ALA A 426 4.65 -18.72 -25.53
N TYR A 427 4.57 -17.40 -25.70
CA TYR A 427 4.82 -16.43 -24.63
C TYR A 427 3.84 -16.60 -23.46
N VAL A 428 2.52 -16.61 -23.69
CA VAL A 428 1.55 -16.74 -22.58
C VAL A 428 1.54 -18.15 -21.95
N ASN A 429 1.98 -19.18 -22.67
CA ASN A 429 2.20 -20.51 -22.11
C ASN A 429 3.41 -20.52 -21.19
N GLU A 430 4.48 -19.80 -21.56
CA GLU A 430 5.64 -19.59 -20.70
C GLU A 430 5.29 -18.77 -19.44
N LEU A 431 4.47 -17.72 -19.56
CA LEU A 431 3.96 -17.01 -18.39
C LEU A 431 3.11 -17.88 -17.46
N GLY A 432 2.40 -18.86 -18.02
CA GLY A 432 1.43 -19.71 -17.31
C GLY A 432 1.90 -21.16 -17.06
N GLY A 433 3.20 -21.43 -17.03
CA GLY A 433 3.71 -22.76 -16.63
C GLY A 433 3.47 -23.93 -17.61
N GLY A 434 3.05 -23.66 -18.85
CA GLY A 434 2.61 -24.69 -19.79
C GLY A 434 3.73 -25.26 -20.65
N GLY A 435 4.40 -26.32 -20.19
CA GLY A 435 5.43 -27.07 -20.93
C GLY A 435 6.17 -28.01 -19.99
N SER A 436 6.65 -29.16 -20.50
CA SER A 436 7.41 -30.19 -19.76
C SER A 436 8.12 -29.61 -18.56
N SER A 437 7.93 -30.21 -17.37
CA SER A 437 8.65 -29.87 -16.15
C SER A 437 10.15 -29.71 -16.41
N VAL A 438 10.54 -28.49 -16.76
CA VAL A 438 11.91 -28.05 -16.62
C VAL A 438 11.91 -27.63 -15.18
N SER A 439 12.49 -28.46 -14.33
CA SER A 439 12.97 -27.98 -13.05
C SER A 439 13.91 -26.81 -13.37
N SER A 440 13.41 -25.58 -13.32
CA SER A 440 14.01 -24.68 -12.37
C SER A 440 13.95 -25.46 -11.06
N THR A 441 15.08 -25.93 -10.56
CA THR A 441 15.09 -26.18 -9.13
C THR A 441 14.87 -24.81 -8.50
N GLY A 442 13.62 -24.46 -8.23
CA GLY A 442 13.30 -23.63 -7.09
C GLY A 442 14.19 -24.07 -5.92
N GLY A 443 14.73 -23.10 -5.20
CA GLY A 443 15.84 -23.30 -4.28
C GLY A 443 17.06 -22.45 -4.59
N ILE A 444 18.24 -23.00 -4.34
CA ILE A 444 19.47 -22.25 -4.14
C ILE A 444 20.24 -22.02 -5.44
N TRP A 445 20.38 -20.77 -5.90
CA TRP A 445 21.31 -20.42 -6.99
C TRP A 445 22.73 -20.23 -6.44
N THR A 446 23.69 -21.03 -6.96
CA THR A 446 25.09 -21.03 -6.50
C THR A 446 26.15 -20.75 -7.58
N THR A 447 25.79 -20.68 -8.87
CA THR A 447 26.75 -20.50 -9.98
C THR A 447 26.30 -19.44 -10.99
N PRO A 448 27.21 -18.81 -11.77
CA PRO A 448 26.85 -17.89 -12.85
C PRO A 448 25.91 -18.58 -13.85
N ALA A 449 24.67 -18.07 -13.95
CA ALA A 449 23.65 -18.64 -14.81
C ALA A 449 23.68 -17.92 -16.16
N THR A 450 24.14 -18.61 -17.20
CA THR A 450 23.69 -18.31 -18.56
C THR A 450 22.31 -18.96 -18.71
N TRP A 451 21.25 -18.19 -18.49
CA TRP A 451 19.90 -18.71 -18.69
C TRP A 451 19.61 -18.77 -20.19
N SER A 452 19.55 -19.99 -20.70
CA SER A 452 19.04 -20.30 -22.04
C SER A 452 18.16 -21.53 -21.92
N GLY A 453 16.93 -21.36 -21.43
CA GLY A 453 15.87 -22.36 -21.54
C GLY A 453 14.95 -22.50 -20.32
N GLY A 454 13.66 -22.66 -20.62
CA GLY A 454 12.66 -23.38 -19.82
C GLY A 454 11.82 -22.54 -18.85
N VAL A 455 10.50 -22.76 -18.91
CA VAL A 455 9.44 -22.09 -18.15
C VAL A 455 9.60 -22.25 -16.63
N PRO A 456 9.50 -21.15 -15.86
CA PRO A 456 9.33 -21.15 -14.41
C PRO A 456 7.94 -21.65 -13.96
N THR A 457 7.86 -22.36 -12.83
CA THR A 457 6.64 -22.84 -12.18
C THR A 457 6.45 -22.20 -10.79
N LEU A 458 5.35 -22.50 -10.11
CA LEU A 458 4.98 -21.89 -8.82
C LEU A 458 5.93 -22.24 -7.66
N ALA A 459 6.84 -23.20 -7.88
CA ALA A 459 7.96 -23.53 -6.99
C ALA A 459 9.12 -22.51 -7.05
N ASP A 460 9.06 -21.50 -7.91
CA ASP A 460 10.17 -20.58 -8.17
C ASP A 460 10.24 -19.40 -7.20
N GLU A 461 10.33 -19.73 -5.91
CA GLU A 461 11.05 -18.90 -4.95
C GLU A 461 12.56 -19.15 -5.14
N VAL A 462 13.22 -18.17 -5.77
CA VAL A 462 14.65 -18.23 -6.01
C VAL A 462 15.36 -17.75 -4.76
N THR A 463 16.15 -18.61 -4.11
CA THR A 463 17.10 -18.14 -3.08
C THR A 463 18.49 -18.10 -3.67
N ILE A 464 19.15 -16.95 -3.71
CA ILE A 464 20.56 -16.88 -4.07
C ILE A 464 21.37 -16.95 -2.79
N ILE A 465 22.32 -17.88 -2.66
CA ILE A 465 23.18 -17.96 -1.45
C ILE A 465 24.65 -17.69 -1.75
N ASP A 466 25.10 -17.87 -3.00
CA ASP A 466 26.47 -17.59 -3.43
C ASP A 466 26.50 -16.45 -4.46
N ASN A 467 27.67 -16.20 -5.04
CA ASN A 467 27.86 -15.17 -6.06
C ASN A 467 27.34 -15.65 -7.44
N VAL A 468 26.27 -15.03 -7.93
CA VAL A 468 25.59 -15.40 -9.18
C VAL A 468 25.58 -14.23 -10.16
N GLY A 469 25.91 -14.50 -11.42
CA GLY A 469 25.78 -13.57 -12.54
C GLY A 469 24.73 -14.04 -13.55
N LEU A 470 23.85 -13.14 -13.99
CA LEU A 470 22.81 -13.36 -15.00
C LEU A 470 23.06 -12.46 -16.21
N PHE A 471 23.18 -13.09 -17.39
CA PHE A 471 23.53 -12.42 -18.65
C PHE A 471 22.48 -12.56 -19.76
N GLY A 472 21.43 -13.37 -19.54
CA GLY A 472 20.32 -13.60 -20.48
C GLY A 472 19.02 -12.97 -19.98
N HIS A 473 17.87 -13.48 -20.42
CA HIS A 473 16.60 -13.23 -19.72
C HIS A 473 16.52 -14.12 -18.47
N GLY A 474 15.68 -13.80 -17.51
CA GLY A 474 15.51 -14.57 -16.30
C GLY A 474 14.19 -14.19 -15.65
N PHE A 475 13.62 -15.12 -14.90
CA PHE A 475 12.29 -14.95 -14.36
C PHE A 475 12.21 -15.57 -12.95
N ALA A 476 11.48 -14.94 -12.03
CA ALA A 476 11.14 -15.50 -10.72
C ALA A 476 9.76 -15.02 -10.24
N ARG A 477 9.01 -15.84 -9.48
CA ARG A 477 7.81 -15.34 -8.80
C ARG A 477 8.21 -14.43 -7.65
N ARG A 478 9.05 -14.97 -6.76
CA ARG A 478 9.76 -14.24 -5.70
C ARG A 478 11.23 -14.58 -5.75
N LEU A 479 12.05 -13.61 -5.40
CA LEU A 479 13.49 -13.79 -5.32
C LEU A 479 13.99 -13.30 -3.98
N THR A 480 14.79 -14.11 -3.29
CA THR A 480 15.50 -13.73 -2.07
C THR A 480 17.00 -13.92 -2.31
N ASN A 481 17.80 -12.86 -2.36
CA ASN A 481 19.25 -13.02 -2.45
C ASN A 481 19.94 -12.81 -1.10
N THR A 482 20.47 -13.89 -0.53
CA THR A 482 21.38 -13.92 0.63
C THR A 482 22.85 -13.97 0.20
N GLY A 483 23.13 -14.31 -1.07
CA GLY A 483 24.41 -14.14 -1.76
C GLY A 483 24.40 -12.98 -2.77
N PRO A 484 25.58 -12.55 -3.28
CA PRO A 484 25.68 -11.53 -4.31
C PRO A 484 25.04 -11.93 -5.65
N LEU A 485 24.23 -11.03 -6.24
CA LEU A 485 23.61 -11.17 -7.55
C LEU A 485 24.03 -10.03 -8.49
N LEU A 486 24.52 -10.36 -9.68
CA LEU A 486 24.85 -9.42 -10.76
C LEU A 486 23.97 -9.68 -11.97
N ILE A 487 23.26 -8.66 -12.47
CA ILE A 487 22.55 -8.69 -13.75
C ILE A 487 23.29 -7.79 -14.74
N SER A 488 23.76 -8.33 -15.86
CA SER A 488 24.59 -7.60 -16.84
C SER A 488 24.18 -7.91 -18.27
N GLY A 489 23.70 -6.91 -19.02
CA GLY A 489 23.31 -7.07 -20.44
C GLY A 489 22.04 -7.88 -20.69
N GLY A 490 21.45 -8.46 -19.65
CA GLY A 490 20.26 -9.30 -19.69
C GLY A 490 19.06 -8.67 -18.97
N SER A 491 18.02 -9.46 -18.71
CA SER A 491 16.87 -9.03 -17.91
C SER A 491 16.48 -10.05 -16.85
N LEU A 492 15.85 -9.57 -15.79
CA LEU A 492 15.27 -10.39 -14.72
C LEU A 492 13.88 -9.83 -14.40
N ASP A 493 12.85 -10.63 -14.61
CA ASP A 493 11.47 -10.28 -14.30
C ASP A 493 11.01 -11.04 -13.03
N VAL A 494 10.69 -10.29 -11.97
CA VAL A 494 10.18 -10.82 -10.69
C VAL A 494 8.72 -10.41 -10.55
N PHE A 495 7.77 -11.36 -10.59
CA PHE A 495 6.34 -10.99 -10.63
C PHE A 495 5.84 -10.34 -9.33
N ASP A 496 6.27 -10.85 -8.17
CA ASP A 496 5.83 -10.36 -6.85
C ASP A 496 6.94 -9.53 -6.19
N THR A 497 7.80 -10.19 -5.40
CA THR A 497 8.74 -9.51 -4.50
C THR A 497 10.17 -9.97 -4.78
N ALA A 498 11.08 -9.00 -4.93
CA ALA A 498 12.52 -9.22 -4.89
C ALA A 498 13.06 -8.76 -3.53
N THR A 499 13.35 -9.70 -2.63
CA THR A 499 14.00 -9.49 -1.33
C THR A 499 15.52 -9.54 -1.47
N VAL A 500 16.19 -8.46 -1.07
CA VAL A 500 17.64 -8.28 -1.20
C VAL A 500 18.28 -8.29 0.19
N ASN A 501 18.78 -9.43 0.61
CA ASN A 501 19.45 -9.64 1.91
C ASN A 501 20.98 -9.54 1.83
N SER A 502 21.54 -9.50 0.62
CA SER A 502 22.95 -9.29 0.31
C SER A 502 23.08 -8.22 -0.78
N SER A 503 23.95 -8.36 -1.77
CA SER A 503 24.09 -7.36 -2.86
C SER A 503 23.35 -7.76 -4.13
N LEU A 504 22.53 -6.88 -4.71
CA LEU A 504 22.04 -6.98 -6.09
C LEU A 504 22.62 -5.83 -6.92
N THR A 505 23.29 -6.12 -8.04
CA THR A 505 23.88 -5.11 -8.94
C THR A 505 23.29 -5.22 -10.35
N VAL A 506 22.81 -4.11 -10.91
CA VAL A 506 22.23 -4.03 -12.27
C VAL A 506 23.10 -3.14 -13.15
N VAL A 507 23.63 -3.67 -14.26
CA VAL A 507 24.67 -3.01 -15.07
C VAL A 507 24.55 -3.29 -16.58
N ASN A 508 25.32 -2.56 -17.40
CA ASN A 508 25.54 -2.88 -18.83
C ASN A 508 24.24 -3.08 -19.63
N SER A 509 23.29 -2.14 -19.56
CA SER A 509 21.97 -2.25 -20.22
C SER A 509 21.03 -3.32 -19.64
N ALA A 510 21.34 -3.89 -18.47
CA ALA A 510 20.45 -4.83 -17.81
C ALA A 510 19.16 -4.18 -17.31
N VAL A 511 18.07 -4.94 -17.33
CA VAL A 511 16.75 -4.52 -16.80
C VAL A 511 16.28 -5.50 -15.73
N VAL A 512 15.99 -5.00 -14.53
CA VAL A 512 15.30 -5.78 -13.50
C VAL A 512 13.90 -5.23 -13.34
N THR A 513 12.89 -6.03 -13.61
CA THR A 513 11.49 -5.70 -13.34
C THR A 513 11.06 -6.43 -12.07
N ALA A 514 10.44 -5.74 -11.11
CA ALA A 514 9.89 -6.38 -9.92
C ALA A 514 8.55 -5.75 -9.53
N GLY A 515 7.59 -6.53 -9.02
CA GLY A 515 6.37 -5.98 -8.42
C GLY A 515 6.71 -5.00 -7.29
N ARG A 516 7.53 -5.45 -6.33
CA ARG A 516 8.23 -4.61 -5.35
C ARG A 516 9.62 -5.13 -5.03
N VAL A 517 10.43 -4.27 -4.43
CA VAL A 517 11.75 -4.63 -3.89
C VAL A 517 11.75 -4.43 -2.38
N LEU A 518 12.11 -5.46 -1.64
CA LEU A 518 12.37 -5.38 -0.20
C LEU A 518 13.87 -5.45 0.04
N LEU A 519 14.43 -4.50 0.78
CA LEU A 519 15.84 -4.48 1.13
C LEU A 519 16.01 -4.86 2.59
N ALA A 520 16.85 -5.87 2.83
CA ALA A 520 17.32 -6.30 4.14
C ALA A 520 16.19 -6.74 5.09
N SER A 521 15.87 -8.04 5.08
CA SER A 521 15.11 -8.71 6.14
C SER A 521 15.84 -8.58 7.50
N PRO A 522 15.18 -8.85 8.64
CA PRO A 522 15.80 -8.68 9.95
C PRO A 522 17.12 -9.47 10.06
N GLY A 523 18.15 -8.82 10.60
CA GLY A 523 19.50 -9.39 10.74
C GLY A 523 20.38 -9.37 9.48
N HIS A 524 19.89 -8.83 8.36
CA HIS A 524 20.64 -8.74 7.10
C HIS A 524 21.05 -7.30 6.73
N ALA A 525 22.03 -7.19 5.83
CA ALA A 525 22.50 -5.92 5.25
C ALA A 525 22.34 -5.96 3.73
N GLY A 526 21.14 -5.60 3.28
CA GLY A 526 20.75 -5.59 1.87
C GLY A 526 21.26 -4.35 1.14
N SER A 527 21.89 -4.55 -0.02
CA SER A 527 22.43 -3.48 -0.86
C SER A 527 22.01 -3.66 -2.31
N LEU A 528 21.23 -2.73 -2.85
CA LEU A 528 20.86 -2.68 -4.26
C LEU A 528 21.64 -1.57 -4.98
N THR A 529 22.38 -1.90 -6.03
CA THR A 529 23.15 -0.95 -6.82
C THR A 529 22.74 -0.95 -8.29
N VAL A 530 22.30 0.19 -8.80
CA VAL A 530 21.98 0.38 -10.23
C VAL A 530 23.07 1.26 -10.85
N GLN A 531 23.92 0.66 -11.67
CA GLN A 531 25.03 1.34 -12.36
C GLN A 531 24.54 1.97 -13.67
N SER A 532 25.39 2.80 -14.28
CA SER A 532 25.17 3.33 -15.63
C SER A 532 24.78 2.24 -16.63
N GLY A 533 23.71 2.51 -17.37
CA GLY A 533 23.08 1.58 -18.30
C GLY A 533 22.10 0.59 -17.65
N GLY A 534 22.20 0.31 -16.35
CA GLY A 534 21.23 -0.53 -15.64
C GLY A 534 19.88 0.18 -15.41
N THR A 535 18.80 -0.58 -15.50
CA THR A 535 17.43 -0.11 -15.18
C THR A 535 16.79 -1.02 -14.14
N LEU A 536 16.27 -0.41 -13.07
CA LEU A 536 15.37 -1.04 -12.11
C LEU A 536 13.96 -0.52 -12.37
N GLN A 537 13.02 -1.42 -12.65
CA GLN A 537 11.63 -1.12 -12.92
C GLN A 537 10.74 -1.73 -11.84
N THR A 538 10.14 -0.89 -10.99
CA THR A 538 9.28 -1.35 -9.88
C THR A 538 8.36 -0.22 -9.39
N GLY A 539 7.35 -0.56 -8.58
CA GLY A 539 6.49 0.42 -7.91
C GLY A 539 7.06 0.88 -6.58
N ALA A 540 7.56 -0.06 -5.76
CA ALA A 540 7.99 0.22 -4.40
C ALA A 540 9.37 -0.37 -4.07
N ILE A 541 10.15 0.36 -3.28
CA ILE A 541 11.41 -0.09 -2.69
C ILE A 541 11.39 0.25 -1.19
N ALA A 542 11.23 -0.77 -0.36
CA ALA A 542 11.07 -0.63 1.08
C ALA A 542 12.11 -1.45 1.86
N GLY A 543 12.35 -1.07 3.11
CA GLY A 543 13.16 -1.86 4.05
C GLY A 543 12.34 -2.96 4.71
N GLU A 544 12.97 -4.05 5.11
CA GLU A 544 12.31 -5.19 5.79
C GLU A 544 12.89 -5.42 7.19
N GLY A 545 13.18 -4.35 7.93
CA GLY A 545 13.66 -4.42 9.32
C GLY A 545 15.17 -4.67 9.50
N GLY A 546 15.92 -4.85 8.41
CA GLY A 546 17.39 -4.90 8.38
C GLY A 546 18.04 -3.58 7.94
N THR A 547 19.35 -3.60 7.69
CA THR A 547 20.08 -2.42 7.16
C THR A 547 19.95 -2.36 5.64
N ALA A 548 19.06 -1.51 5.14
CA ALA A 548 18.80 -1.31 3.72
C ALA A 548 19.66 -0.18 3.13
N MET A 549 20.25 -0.41 1.95
CA MET A 549 20.92 0.63 1.16
C MET A 549 20.58 0.49 -0.32
N LEU A 550 20.03 1.56 -0.91
CA LEU A 550 19.90 1.70 -2.36
C LEU A 550 21.00 2.63 -2.88
N THR A 551 21.67 2.28 -3.96
CA THR A 551 22.71 3.11 -4.59
C THR A 551 22.48 3.26 -6.09
N PHE A 552 22.45 4.49 -6.57
CA PHE A 552 22.48 4.79 -8.00
C PHE A 552 23.85 5.36 -8.38
N ASN A 553 24.43 4.85 -9.45
CA ASN A 553 25.67 5.38 -10.04
C ASN A 553 25.52 5.53 -11.56
N GLY A 554 24.61 6.40 -11.96
CA GLY A 554 24.21 6.66 -13.35
C GLY A 554 23.11 5.73 -13.85
N GLY A 555 22.60 4.86 -12.99
CA GLY A 555 21.50 3.92 -13.29
C GLY A 555 20.13 4.59 -13.29
N ARG A 556 19.14 3.89 -13.86
CA ARG A 556 17.75 4.35 -13.98
C ARG A 556 16.84 3.61 -13.03
N PHE A 557 16.02 4.34 -12.28
CA PHE A 557 14.73 3.87 -11.78
C PHE A 557 13.67 4.20 -12.83
N ARG A 558 12.84 3.22 -13.19
CA ARG A 558 11.68 3.39 -14.07
C ARG A 558 10.42 2.98 -13.33
N ALA A 559 9.48 3.90 -13.14
CA ALA A 559 8.27 3.63 -12.39
C ALA A 559 7.42 2.56 -13.07
N ALA A 560 7.01 1.55 -12.29
CA ALA A 560 6.07 0.51 -12.71
C ALA A 560 4.65 0.69 -12.11
N ALA A 561 4.56 1.49 -11.05
CA ALA A 561 3.35 1.99 -10.40
C ALA A 561 3.70 3.35 -9.78
N ALA A 562 2.81 3.94 -8.98
CA ALA A 562 3.14 5.12 -8.16
C ALA A 562 4.43 4.86 -7.37
N PRO A 563 5.52 5.60 -7.62
CA PRO A 563 6.79 5.37 -6.92
C PRO A 563 6.63 5.47 -5.40
N ASP A 564 7.13 4.49 -4.66
CA ASP A 564 7.28 4.55 -3.21
C ASP A 564 8.66 4.04 -2.81
N ILE A 565 9.62 4.97 -2.67
CA ILE A 565 11.00 4.66 -2.29
C ILE A 565 11.25 5.18 -0.88
N SER A 566 11.18 4.29 0.10
CA SER A 566 11.27 4.63 1.54
C SER A 566 12.62 4.30 2.17
N VAL A 567 13.54 3.68 1.43
CA VAL A 567 14.87 3.29 1.91
C VAL A 567 15.92 4.41 1.76
N PRO A 568 16.97 4.43 2.61
CA PRO A 568 18.13 5.28 2.41
C PRO A 568 18.74 5.06 1.02
N THR A 569 18.90 6.16 0.28
CA THR A 569 19.35 6.14 -1.12
C THR A 569 20.59 7.00 -1.31
N VAL A 570 21.67 6.39 -1.80
CA VAL A 570 22.95 7.03 -2.11
C VAL A 570 23.04 7.31 -3.61
N LEU A 571 23.22 8.57 -3.95
CA LEU A 571 23.56 9.05 -5.28
C LEU A 571 25.08 9.11 -5.39
N ALA A 572 25.68 8.05 -5.95
CA ALA A 572 27.12 8.03 -6.22
C ALA A 572 27.49 9.02 -7.33
N ALA A 573 28.77 9.14 -7.69
CA ALA A 573 29.29 10.24 -8.54
C ALA A 573 28.49 10.51 -9.84
N ASN A 574 27.91 9.48 -10.46
CA ASN A 574 27.13 9.62 -11.70
C ASN A 574 25.62 9.87 -11.48
N GLY A 575 25.14 9.94 -10.23
CA GLY A 575 23.75 10.26 -9.89
C GLY A 575 22.72 9.16 -10.17
N ALA A 576 21.45 9.54 -10.20
CA ALA A 576 20.31 8.69 -10.56
C ALA A 576 19.50 9.32 -11.70
N ILE A 577 18.94 8.48 -12.57
CA ILE A 577 17.84 8.85 -13.46
C ILE A 577 16.55 8.30 -12.85
N ILE A 578 15.61 9.17 -12.50
CA ILE A 578 14.30 8.79 -11.97
C ILE A 578 13.26 9.08 -13.05
N ASP A 579 12.82 8.04 -13.73
CA ASP A 579 11.83 8.10 -14.80
C ASP A 579 10.47 7.66 -14.26
N THR A 580 9.57 8.62 -14.06
CA THR A 580 8.26 8.35 -13.46
C THR A 580 7.22 7.82 -14.45
N GLN A 581 7.54 7.74 -15.76
CA GLN A 581 6.54 7.49 -16.79
C GLN A 581 5.32 8.41 -16.57
N ASP A 582 4.09 7.88 -16.53
CA ASP A 582 2.86 8.64 -16.24
C ASP A 582 2.44 8.57 -14.76
N PHE A 583 3.22 7.89 -13.91
CA PHE A 583 2.89 7.68 -12.50
C PHE A 583 3.38 8.83 -11.61
N SER A 584 2.58 9.21 -10.62
CA SER A 584 2.98 10.16 -9.58
C SER A 584 3.26 9.44 -8.26
N GLY A 585 4.34 9.80 -7.56
CA GLY A 585 4.72 9.16 -6.30
C GLY A 585 5.97 9.76 -5.67
N ALA A 586 6.49 9.14 -4.60
CA ALA A 586 7.43 9.75 -3.68
C ALA A 586 8.75 8.98 -3.50
N ILE A 587 9.79 9.76 -3.20
CA ILE A 587 10.99 9.31 -2.48
C ILE A 587 10.90 9.91 -1.07
N SER A 588 10.57 9.06 -0.11
CA SER A 588 10.45 9.40 1.32
C SER A 588 11.72 9.02 2.10
N GLY A 589 12.52 8.09 1.59
CA GLY A 589 13.81 7.72 2.16
C GLY A 589 14.85 8.85 2.06
N PRO A 590 15.83 8.90 2.99
CA PRO A 590 16.86 9.93 2.97
C PRO A 590 17.77 9.82 1.73
N LEU A 591 18.04 10.95 1.09
CA LEU A 591 18.92 11.05 -0.09
C LEU A 591 20.30 11.56 0.31
N SER A 592 21.38 10.94 -0.15
CA SER A 592 22.76 11.36 0.15
C SER A 592 23.72 11.12 -1.01
N GLY A 593 24.97 11.57 -0.90
CA GLY A 593 26.04 11.28 -1.86
C GLY A 593 26.48 12.47 -2.74
N SER A 594 27.49 12.25 -3.58
CA SER A 594 28.07 13.31 -4.42
C SER A 594 27.36 13.51 -5.76
N GLY A 595 26.53 12.54 -6.17
CA GLY A 595 25.75 12.58 -7.40
C GLY A 595 24.48 13.39 -7.29
N GLY A 596 23.83 13.53 -8.45
CA GLY A 596 22.60 14.30 -8.63
C GLY A 596 21.39 13.44 -9.00
N ILE A 597 20.24 14.09 -9.20
CA ILE A 597 19.00 13.46 -9.68
C ILE A 597 18.67 14.03 -11.06
N THR A 598 18.35 13.16 -12.02
CA THR A 598 17.72 13.53 -13.27
C THR A 598 16.29 12.99 -13.30
N LYS A 599 15.30 13.88 -13.23
CA LYS A 599 13.87 13.54 -13.29
C LYS A 599 13.39 13.49 -14.75
N GLN A 600 12.81 12.36 -15.14
CA GLN A 600 12.17 12.08 -16.44
C GLN A 600 10.73 11.57 -16.21
N GLY A 601 9.93 11.46 -17.27
CA GLY A 601 8.52 11.03 -17.21
C GLY A 601 7.56 12.19 -16.91
N ALA A 602 6.32 12.07 -17.39
CA ALA A 602 5.27 13.07 -17.25
C ALA A 602 4.72 13.17 -15.81
N GLY A 603 4.72 12.08 -15.05
CA GLY A 603 4.20 12.05 -13.68
C GLY A 603 4.99 12.89 -12.67
N GLU A 604 4.39 13.16 -11.52
CA GLU A 604 4.95 14.00 -10.46
C GLU A 604 5.86 13.18 -9.52
N LEU A 605 7.05 13.68 -9.23
CA LEU A 605 7.94 13.10 -8.22
C LEU A 605 7.95 13.97 -6.97
N PHE A 606 7.57 13.41 -5.84
CA PHE A 606 7.68 14.05 -4.53
C PHE A 606 9.00 13.65 -3.87
N ILE A 607 9.79 14.63 -3.42
CA ILE A 607 10.90 14.38 -2.50
C ILE A 607 10.50 14.93 -1.14
N SER A 608 10.20 14.02 -0.22
CA SER A 608 9.76 14.33 1.15
C SER A 608 10.78 13.93 2.22
N GLY A 609 11.68 13.00 1.91
CA GLY A 609 12.79 12.61 2.79
C GLY A 609 13.88 13.69 2.93
N PRO A 610 14.69 13.66 4.00
CA PRO A 610 15.81 14.58 4.15
C PRO A 610 16.89 14.31 3.10
N SER A 611 17.47 15.38 2.55
CA SER A 611 18.43 15.29 1.45
C SER A 611 19.76 15.98 1.76
N SER A 612 20.85 15.24 1.62
CA SER A 612 22.22 15.72 1.79
C SER A 612 23.11 15.50 0.56
N TYR A 613 22.51 15.20 -0.60
CA TYR A 613 23.27 15.01 -1.84
C TYR A 613 23.75 16.35 -2.41
N THR A 614 24.90 16.36 -3.07
CA THR A 614 25.54 17.61 -3.56
C THR A 614 25.52 17.79 -5.08
N GLY A 615 25.27 16.72 -5.83
CA GLY A 615 25.24 16.78 -7.28
C GLY A 615 23.99 17.50 -7.82
N PRO A 616 23.94 17.74 -9.14
CA PRO A 616 22.91 18.56 -9.76
C PRO A 616 21.53 17.88 -9.75
N THR A 617 20.48 18.67 -9.56
CA THR A 617 19.08 18.26 -9.77
C THR A 617 18.63 18.77 -11.12
N VAL A 618 18.35 17.87 -12.07
CA VAL A 618 17.93 18.21 -13.43
C VAL A 618 16.51 17.67 -13.65
N ILE A 619 15.57 18.54 -14.01
CA ILE A 619 14.19 18.19 -14.29
C ILE A 619 13.99 18.30 -15.80
N GLN A 620 13.90 17.14 -16.47
CA GLN A 620 13.77 17.07 -17.92
C GLN A 620 12.32 17.02 -18.38
N GLN A 621 11.46 16.35 -17.60
CA GLN A 621 10.03 16.17 -17.88
C GLN A 621 9.21 16.03 -16.58
N GLY A 622 7.93 16.41 -16.66
CA GLY A 622 6.99 16.35 -15.53
C GLY A 622 7.33 17.36 -14.43
N THR A 623 6.79 17.10 -13.23
CA THR A 623 6.97 17.98 -12.06
C THR A 623 7.85 17.30 -11.01
N LEU A 624 8.84 18.02 -10.48
CA LEU A 624 9.50 17.68 -9.22
C LEU A 624 8.90 18.56 -8.12
N ARG A 625 8.26 17.95 -7.12
CA ARG A 625 7.66 18.66 -6.01
C ARG A 625 8.45 18.45 -4.72
N VAL A 626 8.75 19.54 -4.02
CA VAL A 626 9.53 19.53 -2.78
C VAL A 626 8.77 20.18 -1.64
N GLN A 627 8.63 19.46 -0.54
CA GLN A 627 7.83 19.89 0.62
C GLN A 627 8.65 20.64 1.67
N ALA A 628 9.98 20.53 1.61
CA ALA A 628 10.90 21.27 2.48
C ALA A 628 12.11 21.76 1.68
N ALA A 629 12.61 22.95 2.00
CA ALA A 629 13.78 23.52 1.32
C ALA A 629 15.03 22.63 1.47
N SER A 630 15.12 21.88 2.57
CA SER A 630 16.18 20.89 2.83
C SER A 630 16.26 19.80 1.75
N ALA A 631 15.21 19.56 0.96
CA ALA A 631 15.20 18.56 -0.10
C ALA A 631 16.20 18.87 -1.24
N LEU A 632 16.48 20.16 -1.48
CA LEU A 632 17.38 20.64 -2.55
C LEU A 632 18.54 21.49 -2.03
N GLN A 633 18.59 21.79 -0.74
CA GLN A 633 19.53 22.76 -0.15
C GLN A 633 21.01 22.49 -0.47
N ASN A 634 21.41 21.22 -0.59
CA ASN A 634 22.79 20.85 -0.85
C ASN A 634 23.10 20.67 -2.35
N SER A 635 22.07 20.63 -3.20
CA SER A 635 22.23 20.53 -4.65
C SER A 635 22.93 21.78 -5.19
N THR A 636 24.03 21.60 -5.91
CA THR A 636 24.80 22.73 -6.47
C THR A 636 24.11 23.40 -7.65
N VAL A 637 23.30 22.66 -8.40
CA VAL A 637 22.55 23.16 -9.57
C VAL A 637 21.16 22.56 -9.56
N VAL A 638 20.13 23.39 -9.74
CA VAL A 638 18.75 22.98 -10.03
C VAL A 638 18.39 23.48 -11.44
N GLU A 639 18.38 22.59 -12.42
CA GLU A 639 18.06 22.89 -13.81
C GLU A 639 16.63 22.43 -14.14
N VAL A 640 15.76 23.34 -14.56
CA VAL A 640 14.40 23.05 -15.01
C VAL A 640 14.31 23.21 -16.53
N GLN A 641 14.21 22.11 -17.27
CA GLN A 641 14.20 22.14 -18.73
C GLN A 641 12.81 22.50 -19.31
N GLN A 642 12.77 22.79 -20.61
CA GLN A 642 11.54 23.17 -21.30
C GLN A 642 10.44 22.11 -21.13
N GLY A 643 9.25 22.54 -20.69
CA GLY A 643 8.10 21.65 -20.48
C GLY A 643 8.14 20.85 -19.17
N ALA A 644 9.15 21.08 -18.32
CA ALA A 644 9.23 20.53 -16.96
C ALA A 644 8.93 21.61 -15.91
N ALA A 645 8.62 21.17 -14.69
CA ALA A 645 8.31 22.05 -13.58
C ALA A 645 9.03 21.67 -12.28
N LEU A 646 9.43 22.69 -11.51
CA LEU A 646 9.79 22.59 -10.10
C LEU A 646 8.65 23.20 -9.27
N ASP A 647 8.02 22.40 -8.41
CA ASP A 647 7.00 22.88 -7.48
C ASP A 647 7.56 23.01 -6.06
N VAL A 648 7.69 24.27 -5.62
CA VAL A 648 8.10 24.68 -4.27
C VAL A 648 6.97 25.42 -3.54
N ALA A 649 5.75 25.41 -4.07
CA ALA A 649 4.62 26.18 -3.54
C ALA A 649 4.20 25.73 -2.13
N SER A 650 4.49 24.48 -1.76
CA SER A 650 4.28 23.98 -0.40
C SER A 650 5.26 24.53 0.65
N ILE A 651 6.34 25.19 0.22
CA ILE A 651 7.30 25.82 1.14
C ILE A 651 6.76 27.20 1.51
N SER A 652 6.19 27.33 2.71
CA SER A 652 5.49 28.54 3.17
C SER A 652 6.34 29.82 3.12
N SER A 653 7.65 29.71 3.36
CA SER A 653 8.59 30.84 3.25
C SER A 653 9.08 31.12 1.83
N GLY A 654 8.65 30.33 0.84
CA GLY A 654 9.32 30.18 -0.44
C GLY A 654 10.63 29.39 -0.34
N TYR A 655 11.08 28.90 -1.49
CA TYR A 655 12.37 28.25 -1.63
C TYR A 655 13.50 29.28 -1.69
N VAL A 656 14.38 29.26 -0.70
CA VAL A 656 15.58 30.11 -0.66
C VAL A 656 16.77 29.33 -1.21
N ALA A 657 17.23 29.66 -2.42
CA ALA A 657 18.43 29.10 -3.00
C ALA A 657 19.66 29.52 -2.18
N PRO A 658 20.40 28.58 -1.55
CA PRO A 658 21.51 28.91 -0.67
C PRO A 658 22.75 29.37 -1.44
N SER A 659 23.69 29.96 -0.72
CA SER A 659 24.96 30.41 -1.29
C SER A 659 25.67 29.28 -2.06
N GLY A 660 26.09 29.55 -3.29
CA GLY A 660 26.73 28.58 -4.18
C GLY A 660 25.77 27.73 -5.03
N GLN A 661 24.45 27.78 -4.79
CA GLN A 661 23.49 27.08 -5.64
C GLN A 661 23.13 27.90 -6.89
N THR A 662 23.00 27.21 -8.03
CA THR A 662 22.47 27.79 -9.27
C THR A 662 21.10 27.22 -9.62
N VAL A 663 20.06 28.04 -9.76
CA VAL A 663 18.77 27.64 -10.34
C VAL A 663 18.71 28.12 -11.78
N SER A 664 18.51 27.24 -12.77
CA SER A 664 18.58 27.60 -14.19
C SER A 664 17.58 26.84 -15.08
N GLY A 665 17.54 27.18 -16.37
CA GLY A 665 16.76 26.46 -17.39
C GLY A 665 15.61 27.28 -17.98
N SER A 666 14.72 26.62 -18.73
CA SER A 666 13.60 27.23 -19.49
C SER A 666 12.22 26.66 -19.11
N GLY A 667 12.15 25.85 -18.05
CA GLY A 667 10.90 25.32 -17.51
C GLY A 667 10.18 26.26 -16.55
N GLN A 668 9.24 25.71 -15.79
CA GLN A 668 8.40 26.46 -14.85
C GLN A 668 8.82 26.23 -13.40
N VAL A 669 8.68 27.25 -12.57
CA VAL A 669 8.76 27.13 -11.11
C VAL A 669 7.43 27.57 -10.50
N PHE A 670 6.79 26.68 -9.75
CA PHE A 670 5.59 27.00 -8.97
C PHE A 670 5.98 27.38 -7.55
N GLY A 671 5.48 28.50 -7.06
CA GLY A 671 5.80 29.03 -5.73
C GLY A 671 6.96 30.04 -5.71
N SER A 672 7.20 30.62 -4.53
CA SER A 672 8.19 31.69 -4.35
C SER A 672 9.64 31.16 -4.42
N LEU A 673 10.48 31.79 -5.24
CA LEU A 673 11.92 31.54 -5.35
C LEU A 673 12.71 32.77 -4.90
N VAL A 674 13.61 32.60 -3.93
CA VAL A 674 14.48 33.64 -3.41
C VAL A 674 15.94 33.27 -3.63
N ALA A 675 16.70 34.16 -4.28
CA ALA A 675 18.14 34.02 -4.43
C ALA A 675 18.85 34.63 -3.20
N ALA A 676 19.42 33.78 -2.33
CA ALA A 676 20.26 34.26 -1.23
C ALA A 676 21.61 34.79 -1.74
N SER A 677 22.32 35.53 -0.89
CA SER A 677 23.67 36.04 -1.20
C SER A 677 24.62 34.91 -1.64
N GLY A 678 25.16 35.04 -2.85
CA GLY A 678 26.06 34.07 -3.46
C GLY A 678 25.38 32.89 -4.19
N SER A 679 24.05 32.85 -4.25
CA SER A 679 23.31 31.98 -5.18
C SER A 679 23.19 32.64 -6.57
N VAL A 680 22.85 31.86 -7.59
CA VAL A 680 22.62 32.33 -8.96
C VAL A 680 21.26 31.84 -9.44
N VAL A 681 20.42 32.74 -9.94
CA VAL A 681 19.21 32.37 -10.70
C VAL A 681 19.44 32.78 -12.16
N GLN A 682 19.58 31.80 -13.06
CA GLN A 682 19.95 31.96 -14.46
C GLN A 682 18.83 31.45 -15.38
N PRO A 683 17.74 32.22 -15.55
CA PRO A 683 16.65 31.86 -16.44
C PRO A 683 17.12 31.89 -17.91
N GLN A 684 16.67 30.92 -18.70
CA GLN A 684 16.83 30.88 -20.15
C GLN A 684 15.53 31.29 -20.84
N THR A 685 15.55 31.46 -22.17
CA THR A 685 14.35 31.82 -22.94
C THR A 685 13.19 30.87 -22.65
N GLY A 686 12.08 31.38 -22.14
CA GLY A 686 10.88 30.61 -21.80
C GLY A 686 10.69 30.25 -20.32
N PHE A 687 11.65 30.59 -19.44
CA PHE A 687 11.50 30.38 -17.99
C PHE A 687 10.31 31.18 -17.43
N GLN A 688 9.43 30.54 -16.66
CA GLN A 688 8.25 31.17 -16.03
C GLN A 688 8.22 30.89 -14.52
N ILE A 689 7.75 31.86 -13.73
CA ILE A 689 7.41 31.70 -12.32
C ILE A 689 5.94 32.10 -12.20
N ASP A 690 5.08 31.14 -11.86
CA ASP A 690 3.64 31.36 -11.76
C ASP A 690 3.24 31.60 -10.28
N ASP A 691 2.33 32.56 -10.09
CA ASP A 691 1.69 33.02 -8.84
C ASP A 691 2.48 33.76 -7.73
N TYR A 692 3.83 33.84 -7.70
CA TYR A 692 4.55 34.70 -6.71
C TYR A 692 5.93 35.21 -7.18
N ALA A 693 6.54 36.18 -6.47
CA ALA A 693 7.68 37.01 -6.91
C ALA A 693 9.07 36.33 -6.88
N LEU A 694 9.97 36.73 -7.81
CA LEU A 694 11.42 36.44 -7.72
C LEU A 694 12.11 37.47 -6.84
N GLY A 695 12.55 37.07 -5.64
CA GLY A 695 13.30 37.92 -4.72
C GLY A 695 14.82 37.78 -4.88
N VAL A 696 15.54 38.88 -5.10
CA VAL A 696 17.02 38.91 -5.08
C VAL A 696 17.47 39.67 -3.83
N GLN A 697 18.17 39.01 -2.89
CA GLN A 697 18.72 39.70 -1.73
C GLN A 697 19.97 40.52 -2.13
N ALA A 698 19.84 41.85 -2.09
CA ALA A 698 20.74 42.83 -2.70
C ALA A 698 22.06 43.09 -1.95
N GLU A 699 22.46 42.22 -1.02
CA GLU A 699 23.55 42.49 -0.07
C GLU A 699 24.95 42.37 -0.70
N SER A 700 25.04 41.79 -1.91
CA SER A 700 26.30 41.49 -2.60
C SER A 700 26.32 41.93 -4.07
N MET A 701 25.63 43.01 -4.44
CA MET A 701 25.82 43.62 -5.76
C MET A 701 27.19 44.32 -5.82
N SER A 702 28.26 43.55 -6.09
CA SER A 702 29.56 44.08 -6.49
C SER A 702 29.42 44.84 -7.82
N ARG A 703 29.82 46.11 -7.84
CA ARG A 703 29.83 46.98 -9.03
C ARG A 703 30.74 46.50 -10.18
N SER A 704 31.37 45.33 -10.08
CA SER A 704 32.36 44.85 -11.06
C SER A 704 32.09 43.45 -11.65
N SER A 705 30.90 42.88 -11.48
CA SER A 705 30.55 41.59 -12.09
C SER A 705 29.57 41.84 -13.24
N ASP A 706 29.97 41.43 -14.45
CA ASP A 706 29.09 41.42 -15.63
C ASP A 706 27.87 40.49 -15.39
N TRP A 707 26.79 40.74 -16.16
CA TRP A 707 25.45 40.08 -16.24
C TRP A 707 24.38 40.61 -15.26
N ALA A 708 23.16 41.03 -15.65
CA ALA A 708 22.45 41.03 -16.93
C ALA A 708 21.60 42.33 -17.10
N VAL A 709 21.70 42.96 -18.27
CA VAL A 709 20.83 44.05 -18.74
C VAL A 709 19.77 43.42 -19.65
N PHE A 710 18.48 43.57 -19.34
CA PHE A 710 17.42 43.27 -20.30
C PHE A 710 17.34 44.39 -21.34
N ASN A 711 17.57 44.01 -22.60
CA ASN A 711 17.57 44.86 -23.78
C ASN A 711 16.14 45.33 -24.12
N ASN A 712 15.88 46.63 -24.02
CA ASN A 712 14.66 47.23 -24.55
C ASN A 712 14.98 47.95 -25.87
N ASN A 713 14.95 47.22 -26.98
CA ASN A 713 15.19 47.76 -28.33
C ASN A 713 13.94 48.38 -28.98
N LEU A 714 12.90 48.69 -28.22
CA LEU A 714 11.79 49.55 -28.64
C LEU A 714 11.61 50.64 -27.58
N HIS A 715 12.15 51.84 -27.80
CA HIS A 715 11.46 53.11 -27.53
C HIS A 715 12.36 54.26 -27.99
N GLY A 716 11.84 55.04 -28.94
CA GLY A 716 12.44 56.29 -29.36
C GLY A 716 12.48 57.31 -28.21
N VAL A 717 13.53 58.13 -28.25
CA VAL A 717 13.76 59.39 -27.53
C VAL A 717 12.52 60.10 -26.92
N GLY A 718 12.59 60.38 -25.61
CA GLY A 718 12.08 61.63 -25.04
C GLY A 718 11.10 61.53 -23.87
N ALA A 719 11.48 62.19 -22.77
CA ALA A 719 10.66 62.70 -21.66
C ALA A 719 10.07 61.70 -20.64
N GLY A 720 10.23 62.08 -19.37
CA GLY A 720 9.79 61.31 -18.20
C GLY A 720 8.28 61.06 -18.19
N GLY A 721 7.95 59.81 -17.90
CA GLY A 721 6.60 59.36 -17.56
C GLY A 721 6.69 58.45 -16.34
N SER A 722 5.89 58.77 -15.34
CA SER A 722 5.56 57.88 -14.23
C SER A 722 4.98 56.58 -14.81
N TYR A 723 5.48 55.44 -14.33
CA TYR A 723 4.84 54.15 -14.58
C TYR A 723 3.58 54.08 -13.71
N ASP A 724 2.41 53.81 -14.30
CA ASP A 724 1.10 53.83 -13.62
C ASP A 724 0.52 52.42 -13.38
N GLY A 725 1.35 51.38 -13.46
CA GLY A 725 0.98 50.00 -13.11
C GLY A 725 0.00 49.32 -14.07
N ASN A 726 -0.58 50.02 -15.05
CA ASN A 726 -1.55 49.44 -15.98
C ASN A 726 -0.91 48.63 -17.13
N GLY A 727 0.43 48.56 -17.18
CA GLY A 727 1.19 47.81 -18.19
C GLY A 727 1.80 46.48 -17.73
N LEU A 728 1.60 46.05 -16.48
CA LEU A 728 2.16 44.79 -15.96
C LEU A 728 1.08 43.72 -15.79
N SER A 729 0.55 43.24 -16.90
CA SER A 729 -0.05 41.91 -16.95
C SER A 729 1.07 40.90 -17.21
N GLY A 730 1.70 40.40 -16.14
CA GLY A 730 2.77 39.41 -16.21
C GLY A 730 4.12 39.92 -15.68
N SER A 731 4.52 39.38 -14.53
CA SER A 731 5.87 39.24 -13.96
C SER A 731 6.87 40.40 -14.13
N GLY A 732 7.05 41.19 -13.08
CA GLY A 732 8.11 42.20 -12.96
C GLY A 732 9.07 41.93 -11.80
N ILE A 733 10.38 42.08 -12.04
CA ILE A 733 11.47 42.03 -11.05
C ILE A 733 11.48 43.31 -10.20
N ILE A 734 11.53 43.20 -8.87
CA ILE A 734 11.75 44.33 -7.95
C ILE A 734 13.24 44.42 -7.60
N LEU A 735 13.88 45.55 -7.93
CA LEU A 735 15.22 45.89 -7.47
C LEU A 735 15.13 46.88 -6.29
N VAL A 736 15.54 46.45 -5.10
CA VAL A 736 15.71 47.36 -3.94
C VAL A 736 17.16 47.82 -3.90
N SER A 737 17.41 49.13 -3.96
CA SER A 737 18.74 49.69 -3.69
C SER A 737 18.68 50.79 -2.62
N ASN A 738 19.56 50.64 -1.63
CA ASN A 738 20.08 51.60 -0.65
C ASN A 738 19.11 52.15 0.41
N GLU A 739 19.34 51.72 1.66
CA GLU A 739 18.97 52.50 2.84
C GLU A 739 20.01 53.61 3.13
N ASN A 740 19.44 54.80 3.37
CA ASN A 740 19.82 55.78 4.38
C ASN A 740 20.89 56.85 4.06
N THR A 741 20.44 58.12 3.92
CA THR A 741 21.12 59.26 4.55
C THR A 741 20.15 60.39 4.93
N ALA A 742 20.06 60.62 6.25
CA ALA A 742 19.89 61.93 6.92
C ALA A 742 18.48 62.39 7.40
N ALA A 743 18.10 61.81 8.56
CA ALA A 743 17.47 62.41 9.76
C ALA A 743 16.01 62.92 9.72
N PRO A 744 15.28 62.73 10.85
CA PRO A 744 14.90 61.46 11.47
C PRO A 744 13.36 61.33 11.49
N LEU A 745 12.85 60.25 12.09
CA LEU A 745 11.46 60.04 12.55
C LEU A 745 10.62 59.08 11.67
N ALA A 746 10.73 57.81 12.05
CA ALA A 746 9.63 56.89 12.33
C ALA A 746 8.51 56.73 11.28
N SER A 747 8.59 55.67 10.48
CA SER A 747 7.49 54.70 10.32
C SER A 747 7.91 53.49 9.47
N THR A 748 8.75 52.61 10.03
CA THR A 748 8.90 51.21 9.58
C THR A 748 7.78 50.33 10.16
N MET A 749 6.55 50.84 10.19
CA MET A 749 5.41 50.09 10.72
C MET A 749 4.67 49.46 9.55
N LEU A 750 4.87 48.16 9.37
CA LEU A 750 3.96 47.28 8.65
C LEU A 750 2.57 47.45 9.27
N SER A 751 1.61 48.02 8.56
CA SER A 751 0.21 47.98 8.98
C SER A 751 -0.37 46.64 8.57
N THR A 752 -0.71 45.81 9.56
CA THR A 752 -1.55 44.63 9.39
C THR A 752 -3.01 45.02 9.54
N THR A 753 -3.85 44.58 8.61
CA THR A 753 -5.31 44.68 8.71
C THR A 753 -5.85 43.43 9.39
N VAL A 754 -6.72 43.59 10.38
CA VAL A 754 -7.41 42.49 11.05
C VAL A 754 -8.83 42.42 10.50
N ASP A 755 -9.14 41.37 9.74
CA ASP A 755 -10.50 41.11 9.28
C ASP A 755 -11.30 40.35 10.33
N ILE A 756 -12.50 40.86 10.63
CA ILE A 756 -13.42 40.27 11.61
C ILE A 756 -14.45 39.46 10.81
N PRO A 757 -14.41 38.12 10.89
CA PRO A 757 -15.08 37.24 9.92
C PRO A 757 -16.61 37.16 10.07
N GLU A 758 -17.18 37.68 11.16
CA GLU A 758 -18.62 37.58 11.44
C GLU A 758 -19.20 38.84 12.12
N SER A 759 -20.50 39.07 11.92
CA SER A 759 -21.20 40.21 12.53
C SER A 759 -21.33 40.02 14.05
N GLY A 760 -20.60 40.82 14.83
CA GLY A 760 -20.62 40.73 16.29
C GLY A 760 -19.97 41.94 16.97
N THR A 761 -20.04 41.99 18.31
CA THR A 761 -19.34 43.00 19.12
C THR A 761 -18.04 42.40 19.65
N TRP A 762 -16.89 42.91 19.22
CA TRP A 762 -15.58 42.31 19.52
C TRP A 762 -14.74 43.15 20.49
N ARG A 763 -13.92 42.50 21.33
CA ARG A 763 -13.04 43.10 22.34
C ARG A 763 -11.63 42.54 22.18
N LEU A 764 -10.62 43.41 22.27
CA LEU A 764 -9.20 43.07 22.12
C LEU A 764 -8.46 43.13 23.46
N PHE A 765 -7.70 42.09 23.79
CA PHE A 765 -6.90 41.97 25.01
C PHE A 765 -5.42 41.71 24.66
N ALA A 766 -4.49 42.36 25.37
CA ALA A 766 -3.04 42.14 25.17
C ALA A 766 -2.26 42.26 26.49
N ARG A 767 -1.11 41.57 26.58
CA ARG A 767 -0.21 41.64 27.74
C ARG A 767 0.90 42.65 27.48
N ILE A 768 0.96 43.70 28.29
CA ILE A 768 1.88 44.83 28.08
C ILE A 768 2.87 44.98 29.23
N ALA A 769 4.13 45.27 28.91
CA ALA A 769 5.10 45.80 29.87
C ALA A 769 4.95 47.32 29.96
N ALA A 770 5.10 47.89 31.16
CA ALA A 770 4.82 49.31 31.41
C ALA A 770 5.57 50.22 30.41
N PRO A 771 4.91 51.28 29.87
CA PRO A 771 5.48 52.09 28.80
C PRO A 771 6.75 52.82 29.27
N SER A 772 7.83 52.71 28.50
CA SER A 772 9.06 53.44 28.78
C SER A 772 8.85 54.93 28.49
N VAL A 773 8.96 55.76 29.53
CA VAL A 773 8.79 57.21 29.42
C VAL A 773 10.10 57.79 28.88
N SER A 774 10.25 57.85 27.56
CA SER A 774 11.37 58.57 26.93
C SER A 774 11.05 60.06 26.92
N VAL A 775 11.59 60.78 27.90
CA VAL A 775 11.40 62.23 28.04
C VAL A 775 12.22 62.93 26.95
N VAL A 776 11.57 63.44 25.91
CA VAL A 776 12.21 64.37 24.96
C VAL A 776 12.23 65.75 25.61
N PRO A 777 13.42 66.36 25.86
CA PRO A 777 13.48 67.70 26.45
C PRO A 777 12.83 68.73 25.52
N GLY A 778 11.67 69.26 25.92
CA GLY A 778 10.97 70.36 25.23
C GLY A 778 9.52 70.07 24.78
N ASP A 779 9.02 68.84 24.91
CA ASP A 779 7.64 68.51 24.52
C ASP A 779 6.67 68.54 25.72
N ILE A 780 5.82 69.58 25.76
CA ILE A 780 4.80 69.78 26.80
C ILE A 780 3.65 68.75 26.75
N SER A 781 3.59 67.86 25.75
CA SER A 781 2.56 66.82 25.63
C SER A 781 2.86 65.54 26.43
N THR A 782 4.00 65.46 27.11
CA THR A 782 4.46 64.28 27.89
C THR A 782 4.24 64.40 29.42
N GLY A 783 3.44 65.37 29.88
CA GLY A 783 2.99 65.38 31.28
C GLY A 783 2.18 64.12 31.62
N GLU A 784 2.19 63.72 32.90
CA GLU A 784 1.71 62.45 33.49
C GLU A 784 0.29 61.94 33.11
N ARG A 785 -0.44 62.58 32.19
CA ARG A 785 -1.78 62.17 31.74
C ARG A 785 -2.08 62.47 30.25
N GLY A 786 -1.15 62.20 29.32
CA GLY A 786 -1.28 62.58 27.90
C GLY A 786 -1.83 61.52 26.93
N ASN A 787 -3.16 61.51 26.75
CA ASN A 787 -4.03 61.02 25.65
C ASN A 787 -3.43 60.29 24.40
N ASN A 788 -3.92 59.08 24.13
CA ASN A 788 -3.91 58.42 22.81
C ASN A 788 -5.35 58.30 22.26
N SER A 789 -5.61 58.85 21.07
CA SER A 789 -6.90 58.82 20.36
C SER A 789 -6.84 57.84 19.18
N VAL A 790 -7.89 57.04 18.95
CA VAL A 790 -8.02 56.17 17.77
C VAL A 790 -9.01 56.80 16.77
N TRP A 791 -8.69 56.78 15.48
CA TRP A 791 -9.56 57.25 14.39
C TRP A 791 -10.42 56.09 13.86
N VAL A 792 -11.72 56.35 13.65
CA VAL A 792 -12.60 55.47 12.86
C VAL A 792 -13.34 56.36 11.86
N SER A 793 -13.25 56.07 10.56
CA SER A 793 -14.06 56.76 9.55
C SER A 793 -15.15 55.82 9.04
N GLY A 794 -16.41 56.30 9.09
CA GLY A 794 -17.57 55.66 8.49
C GLY A 794 -18.20 56.47 7.35
N ASN A 795 -17.60 57.60 6.93
CA ASN A 795 -18.12 58.46 5.86
C ASN A 795 -16.99 59.38 5.28
N PRO A 796 -16.82 59.54 3.95
CA PRO A 796 -15.66 60.25 3.37
C PRO A 796 -15.61 61.78 3.52
N ALA A 797 -16.48 62.42 4.32
CA ALA A 797 -16.65 63.89 4.28
C ALA A 797 -16.65 64.66 5.62
N SER A 798 -16.39 64.05 6.78
CA SER A 798 -16.30 64.83 8.03
C SER A 798 -15.39 64.20 9.09
N LEU A 799 -14.39 64.95 9.53
CA LEU A 799 -13.47 64.62 10.63
C LEU A 799 -13.98 65.23 11.94
N GLU A 800 -14.33 64.43 12.94
CA GLU A 800 -14.41 64.86 14.33
C GLU A 800 -13.78 63.82 15.28
N THR A 801 -13.18 64.30 16.37
CA THR A 801 -12.44 63.50 17.36
C THR A 801 -13.26 63.33 18.64
N THR A 802 -13.31 62.12 19.21
CA THR A 802 -13.82 61.86 20.56
C THR A 802 -12.84 61.02 21.37
N THR A 803 -12.83 61.23 22.70
CA THR A 803 -11.80 60.78 23.66
C THR A 803 -12.29 59.62 24.56
N SER A 804 -11.30 58.79 24.97
CA SER A 804 -11.19 57.91 26.15
C SER A 804 -12.00 56.60 26.27
N ASN A 805 -11.32 55.45 26.14
CA ASN A 805 -11.83 54.13 26.59
C ASN A 805 -10.70 53.12 26.93
N PHE A 806 -9.94 53.32 28.02
CA PHE A 806 -9.23 52.21 28.69
C PHE A 806 -9.96 51.91 30.00
N ASP A 807 -10.66 50.77 30.08
CA ASP A 807 -11.14 50.26 31.37
C ASP A 807 -10.13 49.23 31.90
N ALA A 808 -9.49 49.56 33.01
CA ALA A 808 -8.57 48.66 33.70
C ALA A 808 -9.36 47.54 34.38
N VAL A 809 -9.15 46.29 33.95
CA VAL A 809 -9.83 45.10 34.52
C VAL A 809 -9.22 44.62 35.84
N GLN A 810 -8.11 45.19 36.31
CA GLN A 810 -7.63 44.95 37.68
C GLN A 810 -7.20 46.23 38.39
N SER A 811 -7.78 46.42 39.57
CA SER A 811 -7.23 47.27 40.63
C SER A 811 -6.95 46.40 41.85
N LEU A 812 -5.84 46.73 42.52
CA LEU A 812 -5.31 46.24 43.81
C LEU A 812 -4.25 45.13 43.70
N ALA A 813 -3.08 45.23 44.32
CA ALA A 813 -2.47 46.30 45.10
C ALA A 813 -0.98 45.96 45.31
N ALA A 814 -0.15 47.01 45.30
CA ALA A 814 1.10 47.18 46.04
C ALA A 814 2.24 46.13 45.88
N GLU A 815 3.38 46.66 45.40
CA GLU A 815 4.75 46.19 45.66
C GLU A 815 5.21 44.92 44.93
N ASN A 816 5.20 44.97 43.59
CA ASN A 816 6.30 44.49 42.73
C ASN A 816 5.99 44.89 41.27
N PHE A 817 6.79 45.79 40.69
CA PHE A 817 6.53 46.41 39.38
C PHE A 817 7.07 45.60 38.18
N ASP A 818 7.32 44.30 38.32
CA ASP A 818 7.95 43.45 37.28
C ASP A 818 7.04 42.35 36.69
N ALA A 819 5.73 42.36 36.99
CA ALA A 819 4.80 41.37 36.43
C ALA A 819 3.98 41.96 35.27
N ALA A 820 4.11 41.37 34.06
CA ALA A 820 3.36 41.76 32.87
C ALA A 820 1.84 41.62 33.07
N VAL A 821 1.09 42.70 32.81
CA VAL A 821 -0.36 42.81 33.13
C VAL A 821 -1.21 42.77 31.85
N TRP A 822 -2.30 42.01 31.88
CA TRP A 822 -3.29 41.93 30.81
C TRP A 822 -4.23 43.14 30.78
N THR A 823 -4.35 43.78 29.62
CA THR A 823 -5.13 45.02 29.45
C THR A 823 -6.13 44.87 28.29
N GLN A 824 -7.40 45.23 28.53
CA GLN A 824 -8.40 45.37 27.48
C GLN A 824 -8.15 46.69 26.72
N LEU A 825 -7.85 46.58 25.42
CA LEU A 825 -7.46 47.71 24.59
C LEU A 825 -8.64 48.39 23.86
N SER A 826 -9.85 47.80 23.88
CA SER A 826 -11.03 48.38 23.23
C SER A 826 -12.34 48.12 23.98
N PRO A 827 -13.28 49.08 24.02
CA PRO A 827 -14.58 48.95 24.73
C PRO A 827 -15.59 48.03 24.00
N SER A 828 -15.59 48.05 22.66
CA SER A 828 -16.39 47.19 21.76
C SER A 828 -16.19 47.62 20.30
N LEU A 829 -15.84 46.70 19.40
CA LEU A 829 -15.75 46.90 17.95
C LEU A 829 -17.06 46.42 17.31
N ALA A 830 -17.76 47.27 16.54
CA ALA A 830 -18.99 46.91 15.82
C ALA A 830 -18.69 46.50 14.37
N ALA A 831 -19.42 45.52 13.85
CA ALA A 831 -19.23 45.00 12.49
C ALA A 831 -19.44 46.07 11.40
N LEU A 832 -18.52 46.10 10.42
CA LEU A 832 -18.68 46.88 9.21
C LEU A 832 -19.66 46.14 8.27
N SER A 833 -20.72 46.82 7.84
CA SER A 833 -21.68 46.29 6.88
C SER A 833 -21.10 46.32 5.47
N GLY A 834 -20.99 45.15 4.81
CA GLY A 834 -20.72 45.09 3.37
C GLY A 834 -19.73 44.02 2.85
N VAL A 835 -19.49 42.92 3.58
CA VAL A 835 -18.55 41.86 3.14
C VAL A 835 -19.32 40.61 2.70
N TRP A 836 -19.05 40.12 1.48
CA TRP A 836 -19.39 38.78 0.99
C TRP A 836 -18.07 38.01 0.77
N GLY A 837 -17.91 36.83 1.40
CA GLY A 837 -16.71 35.96 1.35
C GLY A 837 -16.48 35.25 0.00
N PRO A 838 -15.43 34.40 -0.18
CA PRO A 838 -14.97 33.36 0.76
C PRO A 838 -13.43 33.16 0.92
N GLU A 839 -13.08 32.35 1.94
CA GLU A 839 -11.94 31.42 2.07
C GLU A 839 -10.46 31.92 2.05
N ASP A 840 -9.82 31.63 3.20
CA ASP A 840 -8.40 31.54 3.58
C ASP A 840 -7.46 32.76 3.57
N GLY A 841 -7.16 33.21 4.80
CA GLY A 841 -6.06 34.13 5.10
C GLY A 841 -6.09 34.74 6.51
N GLY A 842 -6.38 33.95 7.54
CA GLY A 842 -6.26 34.37 8.94
C GLY A 842 -4.80 34.59 9.35
N ILE A 843 -4.56 35.60 10.20
CA ILE A 843 -3.25 36.02 10.71
C ILE A 843 -2.58 34.88 11.49
N ASP A 844 -1.34 34.53 11.12
CA ASP A 844 -0.42 33.76 11.97
C ASP A 844 0.70 34.69 12.46
N TYR A 845 0.65 35.07 13.75
CA TYR A 845 1.67 35.91 14.39
C TYR A 845 2.37 35.09 15.47
N SER A 846 3.57 34.57 15.14
CA SER A 846 4.43 33.85 16.08
C SER A 846 5.48 34.79 16.69
N LEU A 847 5.54 34.83 18.03
CA LEU A 847 6.44 35.66 18.84
C LEU A 847 7.92 35.21 18.87
N ALA A 848 8.38 34.47 17.87
CA ALA A 848 9.79 34.06 17.78
C ALA A 848 10.78 35.26 17.62
N GLN A 849 10.29 36.50 17.52
CA GLN A 849 11.05 37.72 17.21
C GLN A 849 11.32 38.64 18.43
N GLY A 850 10.94 38.25 19.65
CA GLY A 850 11.14 39.06 20.88
C GLY A 850 10.16 40.24 21.05
N PRO A 851 10.26 41.05 22.14
CA PRO A 851 9.30 42.12 22.45
C PRO A 851 9.23 43.18 21.35
N GLN A 852 8.03 43.49 20.85
CA GLN A 852 7.81 44.45 19.76
C GLN A 852 6.98 45.63 20.26
N THR A 853 7.42 46.86 19.93
CA THR A 853 6.67 48.08 20.22
C THR A 853 5.60 48.30 19.17
N PHE A 854 4.37 48.61 19.60
CA PHE A 854 3.30 48.96 18.69
C PHE A 854 2.94 50.43 18.80
N ALA A 855 2.59 51.02 17.67
CA ALA A 855 2.23 52.43 17.55
C ALA A 855 0.89 52.57 16.86
N VAL A 856 0.01 53.40 17.41
CA VAL A 856 -1.27 53.73 16.79
C VAL A 856 -1.15 55.14 16.22
N GLY A 857 -1.28 55.27 14.90
CA GLY A 857 -1.12 56.55 14.20
C GLY A 857 0.30 57.14 14.30
N GLY A 858 1.32 56.30 14.46
CA GLY A 858 2.73 56.71 14.55
C GLY A 858 3.20 57.14 15.95
N ARG A 859 2.38 56.99 17.00
CA ARG A 859 2.81 57.14 18.41
C ARG A 859 2.87 55.80 19.12
N GLU A 860 4.02 55.50 19.72
CA GLU A 860 4.27 54.28 20.49
C GLU A 860 3.32 54.21 21.70
N VAL A 861 2.53 53.15 21.78
CA VAL A 861 1.49 52.96 22.81
C VAL A 861 1.97 51.99 23.91
N GLY A 862 2.89 51.08 23.58
CA GLY A 862 3.55 50.17 24.51
C GLY A 862 4.27 49.03 23.80
N THR A 863 4.95 48.19 24.57
CA THR A 863 5.62 46.97 24.06
C THR A 863 4.74 45.76 24.37
N ILE A 864 4.28 45.08 23.33
CA ILE A 864 3.60 43.79 23.48
C ILE A 864 4.68 42.77 23.81
N VAL A 865 4.51 42.13 24.96
CA VAL A 865 5.48 41.16 25.47
C VAL A 865 5.03 39.72 25.27
N ASP A 866 3.72 39.48 25.08
CA ASP A 866 3.17 38.13 24.95
C ASP A 866 1.77 38.17 24.29
N GLY A 867 1.71 38.20 22.95
CA GLY A 867 0.52 37.96 22.11
C GLY A 867 -0.68 38.91 22.29
N PHE A 868 -1.77 38.64 21.55
CA PHE A 868 -3.08 39.31 21.70
C PHE A 868 -4.24 38.33 21.51
N VAL A 869 -5.39 38.61 22.14
CA VAL A 869 -6.60 37.77 22.10
C VAL A 869 -7.81 38.62 21.69
N LEU A 870 -8.56 38.18 20.67
CA LEU A 870 -9.87 38.74 20.28
C LEU A 870 -11.01 37.91 20.87
N SER A 871 -12.03 38.55 21.43
CA SER A 871 -13.21 37.86 21.95
C SER A 871 -14.50 38.65 21.76
N THR A 872 -15.62 37.95 21.55
CA THR A 872 -16.96 38.56 21.51
C THR A 872 -17.58 38.77 22.91
N LYS A 873 -16.92 38.26 23.96
CA LYS A 873 -17.31 38.45 25.37
C LYS A 873 -16.15 39.05 26.18
N ASN A 874 -16.45 39.56 27.38
CA ASN A 874 -15.41 39.86 28.36
C ASN A 874 -14.83 38.54 28.87
N LEU A 875 -13.53 38.43 28.86
CA LEU A 875 -12.80 37.27 29.35
C LEU A 875 -12.27 37.54 30.76
N THR A 876 -12.32 36.53 31.61
CA THR A 876 -11.73 36.55 32.96
C THR A 876 -10.21 36.37 32.88
N SER A 877 -9.50 36.72 33.96
CA SER A 877 -8.03 36.59 34.02
C SER A 877 -7.52 35.15 33.83
N LEU A 878 -8.33 34.14 34.20
CA LEU A 878 -7.99 32.72 33.99
C LEU A 878 -8.18 32.29 32.52
N GLU A 879 -9.18 32.84 31.83
CA GLU A 879 -9.43 32.58 30.40
C GLU A 879 -8.38 33.26 29.50
N LEU A 880 -7.79 34.37 29.94
CA LEU A 880 -6.72 35.08 29.22
C LEU A 880 -5.36 34.37 29.30
N ASP A 881 -4.98 33.85 30.47
CA ASP A 881 -3.71 33.13 30.64
C ASP A 881 -3.71 31.75 29.95
N ALA A 882 -4.88 31.09 29.86
CA ALA A 882 -5.04 29.84 29.14
C ALA A 882 -4.89 29.98 27.61
N ALA A 883 -5.24 31.15 27.05
CA ALA A 883 -5.22 31.38 25.60
C ALA A 883 -3.81 31.48 24.99
N LEU A 884 -2.76 31.69 25.79
CA LEU A 884 -1.38 31.85 25.30
C LEU A 884 -0.32 30.94 25.93
N SER A 885 -0.55 30.33 27.10
CA SER A 885 0.51 29.55 27.80
C SER A 885 0.44 28.03 27.62
N SER A 886 -0.55 27.52 26.92
CA SER A 886 -0.65 26.12 26.48
C SER A 886 -1.68 26.08 25.36
N GLY A 887 -1.53 25.24 24.34
CA GLY A 887 -2.64 24.89 23.45
C GLY A 887 -3.76 24.16 24.21
N SER A 888 -4.50 24.87 25.06
CA SER A 888 -5.68 24.36 25.74
C SER A 888 -6.57 25.48 26.27
N VAL A 889 -7.86 25.40 25.95
CA VAL A 889 -8.93 25.85 26.85
C VAL A 889 -9.83 24.64 27.11
N THR A 890 -10.36 24.60 28.33
CA THR A 890 -11.17 23.56 28.94
C THR A 890 -12.53 24.15 29.40
N PHE A 891 -13.68 23.47 29.63
CA PHE A 891 -14.13 22.05 29.72
C PHE A 891 -15.65 21.98 29.41
N GLY A 892 -16.19 20.77 29.15
CA GLY A 892 -17.60 20.46 29.47
C GLY A 892 -18.16 19.15 28.91
N ALA A 893 -17.86 18.03 29.59
CA ALA A 893 -18.46 16.69 29.45
C ALA A 893 -18.73 16.18 28.01
N SER A 894 -18.00 15.12 27.60
CA SER A 894 -18.35 14.21 26.51
C SER A 894 -18.30 14.73 25.06
N LYS A 895 -17.42 15.70 24.70
CA LYS A 895 -17.29 16.17 23.30
C LYS A 895 -15.84 16.58 22.93
N GLY A 896 -15.28 15.91 21.93
CA GLY A 896 -13.93 16.10 21.39
C GLY A 896 -13.61 17.49 20.78
N ILE A 897 -12.36 17.66 20.36
CA ILE A 897 -11.76 18.85 19.74
C ILE A 897 -12.03 18.82 18.23
N SER A 898 -12.37 19.95 17.61
CA SER A 898 -12.48 20.05 16.13
C SER A 898 -11.72 21.24 15.59
N ILE A 899 -10.88 21.03 14.58
CA ILE A 899 -10.03 22.00 13.89
C ILE A 899 -10.44 21.97 12.42
N SER A 900 -10.94 23.06 11.85
CA SER A 900 -11.44 23.04 10.47
C SER A 900 -10.33 23.05 9.40
N SER A 901 -9.10 23.41 9.76
CA SER A 901 -7.92 23.45 8.89
C SER A 901 -6.90 22.36 9.28
N ASN A 902 -5.61 22.56 9.01
CA ASN A 902 -4.55 21.61 9.37
C ASN A 902 -4.20 21.67 10.86
N PHE A 903 -3.82 20.53 11.42
CA PHE A 903 -3.30 20.39 12.77
C PHE A 903 -1.88 19.81 12.73
N THR A 904 -0.92 20.44 13.39
CA THR A 904 0.44 19.90 13.52
C THR A 904 0.79 19.76 14.99
N GLN A 905 0.98 18.53 15.43
CA GLN A 905 1.50 18.22 16.75
C GLN A 905 3.04 18.19 16.69
N GLN A 906 3.69 19.13 17.38
CA GLN A 906 5.16 19.22 17.38
C GLN A 906 5.82 18.14 18.25
N ALA A 907 7.06 17.78 17.93
CA ALA A 907 7.85 16.86 18.74
C ALA A 907 8.04 17.37 20.19
N GLY A 908 7.79 16.51 21.17
CA GLY A 908 7.83 16.84 22.60
C GLY A 908 6.55 17.50 23.14
N SER A 909 5.52 17.71 22.33
CA SER A 909 4.18 18.11 22.80
C SER A 909 3.32 16.89 23.13
N LEU A 910 2.34 17.03 24.03
CA LEU A 910 1.47 15.94 24.49
C LEU A 910 0.03 16.16 24.04
N LEU A 911 -0.58 15.19 23.37
CA LEU A 911 -2.03 15.13 23.17
C LEU A 911 -2.61 14.17 24.21
N LYS A 912 -3.60 14.64 24.97
CA LYS A 912 -4.24 13.86 26.02
C LYS A 912 -5.69 13.55 25.69
N ILE A 913 -6.09 12.29 25.85
CA ILE A 913 -7.41 11.77 25.51
C ILE A 913 -8.01 11.03 26.72
N GLU A 914 -9.17 11.46 27.21
CA GLU A 914 -9.93 10.69 28.20
C GLU A 914 -10.97 9.78 27.51
N LEU A 915 -11.07 8.53 27.96
CA LEU A 915 -12.05 7.54 27.50
C LEU A 915 -13.08 7.27 28.60
N SER A 916 -14.35 7.14 28.22
CA SER A 916 -15.48 6.85 29.12
C SER A 916 -16.48 5.89 28.47
N GLU A 917 -17.50 5.45 29.21
CA GLU A 917 -18.55 4.55 28.70
C GLU A 917 -19.22 5.13 27.43
N ASN A 918 -18.84 4.59 26.27
CA ASN A 918 -19.33 4.95 24.92
C ASN A 918 -19.00 6.37 24.43
N VAL A 919 -18.06 7.09 25.06
CA VAL A 919 -17.58 8.39 24.58
C VAL A 919 -16.08 8.53 24.81
N SER A 920 -15.33 8.78 23.75
CA SER A 920 -13.93 9.22 23.80
C SER A 920 -13.83 10.73 23.55
N ASP A 921 -12.88 11.37 24.22
CA ASP A 921 -12.31 12.57 23.65
C ASP A 921 -11.72 12.20 22.28
N ALA A 922 -11.95 13.04 21.28
CA ALA A 922 -11.48 12.80 19.92
C ALA A 922 -11.01 14.11 19.31
N LEU A 923 -9.95 14.07 18.51
CA LEU A 923 -9.49 15.20 17.71
C LEU A 923 -10.00 15.07 16.28
N VAL A 924 -10.81 16.00 15.81
CA VAL A 924 -11.31 16.05 14.43
C VAL A 924 -10.61 17.18 13.69
N VAL A 925 -10.00 16.89 12.54
CA VAL A 925 -9.22 17.84 11.74
C VAL A 925 -9.80 17.85 10.33
N GLY A 926 -10.27 19.01 9.87
CA GLY A 926 -10.87 19.16 8.53
C GLY A 926 -9.83 19.12 7.41
N GLY A 927 -8.59 19.50 7.71
CA GLY A 927 -7.43 19.39 6.83
C GLY A 927 -6.47 18.28 7.25
N THR A 928 -5.17 18.50 7.04
CA THR A 928 -4.12 17.53 7.39
C THR A 928 -3.82 17.51 8.88
N ALA A 929 -3.86 16.36 9.52
CA ALA A 929 -3.32 16.12 10.85
C ALA A 929 -1.90 15.54 10.76
N SER A 930 -0.88 16.30 11.16
CA SER A 930 0.52 15.86 11.22
C SER A 930 0.95 15.61 12.66
N LEU A 931 1.24 14.34 12.98
CA LEU A 931 1.57 13.93 14.35
C LEU A 931 3.08 13.78 14.56
N SER A 932 3.63 14.35 15.63
CA SER A 932 5.04 14.13 16.02
C SER A 932 5.28 14.23 17.52
N GLY A 933 4.24 14.53 18.31
CA GLY A 933 4.29 14.57 19.77
C GLY A 933 3.79 13.27 20.39
N ASP A 934 3.79 13.20 21.71
CA ASP A 934 3.34 12.03 22.46
C ASP A 934 1.81 12.01 22.63
N LEU A 935 1.26 10.81 22.81
CA LEU A 935 -0.13 10.57 23.20
C LEU A 935 -0.20 10.13 24.67
N ASP A 936 -1.12 10.70 25.44
CA ASP A 936 -1.49 10.28 26.80
C ASP A 936 -2.96 9.85 26.81
N VAL A 937 -3.25 8.62 27.24
CA VAL A 937 -4.61 8.08 27.30
C VAL A 937 -5.01 7.93 28.76
N GLU A 938 -6.17 8.42 29.16
CA GLU A 938 -6.74 8.25 30.50
C GLU A 938 -8.11 7.58 30.43
N LEU A 939 -8.46 6.80 31.46
CA LEU A 939 -9.81 6.29 31.65
C LEU A 939 -10.56 7.14 32.66
N ALA A 940 -11.81 7.48 32.38
CA ALA A 940 -12.69 8.17 33.31
C ALA A 940 -12.88 7.36 34.60
N ALA A 941 -13.12 8.05 35.72
CA ALA A 941 -13.24 7.41 37.03
C ALA A 941 -14.33 6.33 37.06
N GLY A 942 -13.94 5.08 37.36
CA GLY A 942 -14.84 3.93 37.42
C GLY A 942 -15.16 3.27 36.08
N PHE A 943 -14.58 3.77 34.98
CA PHE A 943 -14.70 3.15 33.67
C PHE A 943 -13.68 2.03 33.49
N THR A 944 -14.12 0.90 32.93
CA THR A 944 -13.24 -0.19 32.50
C THR A 944 -13.75 -0.65 31.13
N PRO A 945 -13.01 -0.38 30.04
CA PRO A 945 -13.39 -0.82 28.71
C PRO A 945 -13.48 -2.34 28.61
N ASP A 946 -14.31 -2.83 27.71
CA ASP A 946 -14.34 -4.23 27.28
C ASP A 946 -13.27 -4.47 26.19
N PRO A 947 -12.66 -5.67 26.09
CA PRO A 947 -11.69 -5.97 25.02
C PRO A 947 -12.23 -5.73 23.60
N SER A 948 -13.56 -5.80 23.40
CA SER A 948 -14.21 -5.53 22.12
C SER A 948 -14.49 -4.04 21.84
N ASP A 949 -14.23 -3.14 22.78
CA ASP A 949 -14.44 -1.71 22.59
C ASP A 949 -13.41 -1.11 21.62
N VAL A 950 -13.89 -0.22 20.76
CA VAL A 950 -13.06 0.54 19.80
C VAL A 950 -13.30 2.03 20.01
N PHE A 951 -12.23 2.76 20.33
CA PHE A 951 -12.29 4.21 20.53
C PHE A 951 -11.62 4.91 19.38
N ARG A 952 -12.37 5.74 18.65
CA ARG A 952 -11.79 6.65 17.67
C ARG A 952 -11.33 7.91 18.39
N ILE A 953 -10.02 8.15 18.37
CA ILE A 953 -9.40 9.27 19.10
C ILE A 953 -8.95 10.40 18.17
N LEU A 954 -8.87 10.14 16.85
CA LEU A 954 -8.59 11.16 15.85
C LEU A 954 -9.30 10.87 14.52
N THR A 955 -9.78 11.92 13.85
CA THR A 955 -10.21 11.92 12.44
C THR A 955 -9.58 13.11 11.74
N ALA A 956 -9.07 12.94 10.52
CA ALA A 956 -8.49 13.99 9.71
C ALA A 956 -9.08 13.99 8.29
N GLY A 957 -8.88 15.06 7.52
CA GLY A 957 -9.06 15.03 6.06
C GLY A 957 -7.85 14.46 5.33
N ASN A 958 -6.71 14.37 6.03
CA ASN A 958 -5.49 13.68 5.63
C ASN A 958 -4.64 13.43 6.90
N LEU A 959 -4.37 12.19 7.26
CA LEU A 959 -3.54 11.84 8.41
C LEU A 959 -2.10 11.57 7.94
N VAL A 960 -1.12 12.26 8.53
CA VAL A 960 0.31 12.03 8.24
C VAL A 960 1.11 11.88 9.53
N ASN A 961 2.16 11.06 9.47
CA ASN A 961 3.00 10.67 10.62
C ASN A 961 2.22 9.93 11.73
N ARG A 962 2.79 9.83 12.92
CA ARG A 962 2.24 9.11 14.09
C ARG A 962 2.66 9.77 15.40
N PHE A 963 2.02 9.43 16.51
CA PHE A 963 2.49 9.85 17.83
C PHE A 963 3.90 9.29 18.11
N ALA A 964 4.77 10.10 18.71
CA ALA A 964 6.18 9.76 18.91
C ALA A 964 6.38 8.58 19.87
N ASN A 965 5.52 8.43 20.87
CA ASN A 965 5.55 7.35 21.85
C ASN A 965 4.71 6.12 21.48
N ALA A 966 4.06 6.11 20.30
CA ALA A 966 3.15 5.03 19.92
C ALA A 966 3.29 4.68 18.43
N ALA A 967 4.01 3.58 18.15
CA ALA A 967 4.06 3.00 16.80
C ALA A 967 2.73 2.34 16.43
N ASP A 968 2.49 2.18 15.13
CA ASP A 968 1.32 1.46 14.64
C ASP A 968 1.33 0.00 15.12
N GLY A 969 0.21 -0.48 15.65
CA GLY A 969 0.07 -1.77 16.33
C GLY A 969 0.78 -1.89 17.68
N ALA A 970 1.34 -0.80 18.23
CA ALA A 970 1.93 -0.82 19.57
C ALA A 970 0.87 -0.72 20.67
N ARG A 971 1.20 -1.19 21.87
CA ARG A 971 0.35 -0.98 23.05
C ARG A 971 0.65 0.35 23.72
N ILE A 972 -0.39 1.14 23.98
CA ILE A 972 -0.33 2.35 24.80
C ILE A 972 -1.01 2.11 26.14
N THR A 973 -0.29 2.35 27.24
CA THR A 973 -0.82 2.21 28.60
C THR A 973 -1.64 3.44 28.97
N ALA A 974 -2.83 3.24 29.52
CA ALA A 974 -3.62 4.34 30.04
C ALA A 974 -2.97 4.87 31.32
N SER A 975 -2.54 6.13 31.35
CA SER A 975 -1.64 6.68 32.38
C SER A 975 -2.21 6.70 33.80
N ASN A 976 -3.53 6.60 33.94
CA ASN A 976 -4.22 6.57 35.24
C ASN A 976 -4.82 5.18 35.59
N SER A 977 -4.50 4.13 34.83
CA SER A 977 -4.96 2.76 35.10
C SER A 977 -3.87 1.73 34.75
N SER A 978 -4.06 0.46 35.11
CA SER A 978 -3.18 -0.60 34.61
C SER A 978 -3.54 -1.04 33.18
N GLY A 979 -4.65 -0.60 32.60
CA GLY A 979 -5.07 -1.04 31.27
C GLY A 979 -4.25 -0.47 30.12
N SER A 980 -4.18 -1.20 29.00
CA SER A 980 -3.57 -0.71 27.76
C SER A 980 -4.40 -1.05 26.51
N PHE A 981 -4.20 -0.30 25.43
CA PHE A 981 -4.87 -0.46 24.13
C PHE A 981 -3.84 -0.70 23.03
N LEU A 982 -4.21 -1.44 21.99
CA LEU A 982 -3.53 -1.33 20.70
C LEU A 982 -3.89 0.01 20.05
N ILE A 983 -2.91 0.65 19.41
CA ILE A 983 -3.12 1.86 18.63
C ILE A 983 -2.93 1.57 17.14
N ASP A 984 -3.95 1.89 16.36
CA ASP A 984 -3.97 1.65 14.92
C ASP A 984 -4.13 2.97 14.16
N TYR A 985 -3.26 3.20 13.18
CA TYR A 985 -3.33 4.35 12.27
C TYR A 985 -3.90 3.91 10.92
N ASP A 986 -5.18 4.21 10.70
CA ASP A 986 -5.85 3.95 9.44
C ASP A 986 -5.67 5.15 8.51
N TYR A 987 -4.54 5.17 7.80
CA TYR A 987 -4.23 6.19 6.81
C TYR A 987 -5.13 6.15 5.56
N ALA A 988 -5.88 5.06 5.35
CA ALA A 988 -6.81 4.97 4.21
C ALA A 988 -8.13 5.72 4.50
N ASN A 989 -8.54 5.78 5.77
CA ASN A 989 -9.73 6.50 6.23
C ASN A 989 -9.40 7.75 7.08
N ASP A 990 -8.12 8.10 7.21
CA ASP A 990 -7.60 9.24 7.95
C ASP A 990 -8.03 9.27 9.43
N VAL A 991 -7.96 8.13 10.13
CA VAL A 991 -8.36 8.02 11.55
C VAL A 991 -7.30 7.31 12.41
N VAL A 992 -7.30 7.64 13.71
CA VAL A 992 -6.54 6.89 14.73
C VAL A 992 -7.52 6.20 15.68
N LEU A 993 -7.31 4.90 15.88
CA LEU A 993 -8.15 4.02 16.69
C LEU A 993 -7.37 3.47 17.88
N LEU A 994 -8.05 3.29 19.01
CA LEU A 994 -7.62 2.46 20.11
C LEU A 994 -8.51 1.22 20.17
N THR A 995 -7.89 0.04 20.12
CA THR A 995 -8.54 -1.27 20.01
C THR A 995 -7.99 -2.24 21.05
N ASP A 996 -8.61 -3.42 21.20
CA ASP A 996 -8.13 -4.52 22.04
C ASP A 996 -7.74 -4.06 23.47
N PHE A 997 -8.70 -3.55 24.24
CA PHE A 997 -8.38 -3.19 25.61
C PHE A 997 -7.96 -4.42 26.43
N GLN A 998 -6.78 -4.36 27.05
CA GLN A 998 -6.34 -5.35 28.01
C GLN A 998 -6.20 -4.70 29.37
N ALA A 999 -6.95 -5.19 30.36
CA ALA A 999 -6.79 -4.80 31.74
C ALA A 999 -5.41 -5.27 32.23
N GLY A 1000 -4.57 -4.35 32.69
CA GLY A 1000 -3.23 -4.71 33.15
C GLY A 1000 -3.26 -5.52 34.42
N LEU A 1001 -2.40 -6.52 34.42
CA LEU A 1001 -2.17 -7.40 35.56
C LEU A 1001 -1.05 -6.83 36.40
N ALA A 1002 -1.35 -6.43 37.64
CA ALA A 1002 -0.34 -5.83 38.52
C ALA A 1002 0.88 -6.76 38.69
N GLY A 1003 2.07 -6.26 38.37
CA GLY A 1003 3.31 -7.04 38.42
C GLY A 1003 3.78 -7.61 37.07
N ASP A 1004 2.99 -7.51 36.00
CA ASP A 1004 3.40 -7.80 34.62
C ASP A 1004 4.11 -6.56 34.05
N TYR A 1005 5.41 -6.46 34.34
CA TYR A 1005 6.23 -5.28 34.07
C TYR A 1005 6.73 -5.20 32.63
N ASN A 1006 6.73 -6.31 31.91
CA ASN A 1006 7.08 -6.36 30.49
C ASN A 1006 5.85 -6.31 29.55
N GLY A 1007 4.63 -6.42 30.10
CA GLY A 1007 3.37 -6.30 29.38
C GLY A 1007 3.05 -7.50 28.50
N ASP A 1008 3.59 -8.68 28.80
CA ASP A 1008 3.37 -9.90 28.01
C ASP A 1008 2.11 -10.67 28.39
N GLY A 1009 1.35 -10.16 29.37
CA GLY A 1009 0.10 -10.74 29.85
C GLY A 1009 0.28 -11.77 30.94
N VAL A 1010 1.51 -12.07 31.37
CA VAL A 1010 1.85 -13.05 32.41
C VAL A 1010 2.78 -12.42 33.44
N VAL A 1011 2.52 -12.63 34.73
CA VAL A 1011 3.49 -12.23 35.76
C VAL A 1011 4.50 -13.35 35.97
N ASP A 1012 5.72 -13.22 35.48
CA ASP A 1012 6.75 -14.23 35.57
C ASP A 1012 8.16 -13.69 35.92
N ALA A 1013 9.20 -14.49 35.73
CA ALA A 1013 10.56 -14.09 36.11
C ALA A 1013 11.14 -12.98 35.22
N ALA A 1014 10.62 -12.80 34.01
CA ALA A 1014 11.00 -11.73 33.10
C ALA A 1014 10.59 -10.36 33.65
N ASP A 1015 9.43 -10.27 34.30
CA ASP A 1015 8.99 -9.03 34.97
C ASP A 1015 9.90 -8.63 36.12
N TYR A 1016 10.34 -9.61 36.90
CA TYR A 1016 11.29 -9.35 37.97
C TYR A 1016 12.60 -8.76 37.45
N THR A 1017 13.05 -9.20 36.27
CA THR A 1017 14.23 -8.59 35.65
C THR A 1017 13.97 -7.14 35.22
N VAL A 1018 12.79 -6.82 34.71
CA VAL A 1018 12.40 -5.43 34.38
C VAL A 1018 12.37 -4.55 35.63
N TRP A 1019 11.73 -5.02 36.70
CA TRP A 1019 11.72 -4.33 38.00
C TRP A 1019 13.12 -4.10 38.56
N ARG A 1020 13.96 -5.14 38.58
CA ARG A 1020 15.32 -5.08 39.15
C ARG A 1020 16.21 -4.10 38.39
N ASP A 1021 16.07 -4.02 37.07
CA ASP A 1021 16.96 -3.26 36.20
C ASP A 1021 16.66 -1.74 36.23
N GLY A 1022 15.57 -1.32 36.90
CA GLY A 1022 15.37 0.07 37.34
C GLY A 1022 14.85 1.04 36.28
N GLY A 1023 14.05 0.57 35.33
CA GLY A 1023 13.40 1.37 34.28
C GLY A 1023 11.92 1.68 34.54
N PRO A 1024 11.21 2.32 33.59
CA PRO A 1024 9.75 2.43 33.63
C PRO A 1024 9.14 1.04 33.63
N LEU A 1025 8.26 0.72 34.58
CA LEU A 1025 7.59 -0.57 34.62
C LEU A 1025 6.16 -0.44 34.09
N GLN A 1026 5.69 -1.42 33.32
CA GLN A 1026 4.28 -1.48 32.90
C GLN A 1026 3.42 -2.08 34.03
N ASN A 1027 2.15 -1.71 34.15
CA ASN A 1027 1.25 -2.28 35.18
C ASN A 1027 1.74 -2.10 36.64
N GLU A 1028 2.38 -0.97 36.94
CA GLU A 1028 2.84 -0.57 38.30
C GLU A 1028 1.68 -0.42 39.29
N THR A 1029 1.99 -0.58 40.58
CA THR A 1029 1.00 -0.36 41.64
C THR A 1029 1.30 0.93 42.40
N GLN A 1030 0.33 1.85 42.41
CA GLN A 1030 0.23 3.04 43.27
C GLN A 1030 1.28 4.16 43.12
N THR A 1031 2.44 3.95 42.50
CA THR A 1031 3.44 5.01 42.25
C THR A 1031 4.03 4.99 40.83
N PRO A 1032 3.25 5.38 39.80
CA PRO A 1032 3.73 5.42 38.41
C PRO A 1032 5.05 6.18 38.24
N GLY A 1033 6.06 5.51 37.66
CA GLY A 1033 7.36 6.10 37.31
C GLY A 1033 8.43 6.02 38.41
N LEU A 1034 8.16 5.32 39.52
CA LEU A 1034 9.15 5.03 40.55
C LEU A 1034 9.20 3.53 40.84
N VAL A 1035 10.36 2.91 40.67
CA VAL A 1035 10.60 1.51 41.04
C VAL A 1035 10.70 1.39 42.56
N THR A 1036 9.65 0.88 43.20
CA THR A 1036 9.53 0.78 44.66
C THR A 1036 9.54 -0.65 45.17
N ILE A 1037 9.54 -0.82 46.50
CA ILE A 1037 9.43 -2.15 47.13
C ILE A 1037 7.98 -2.66 47.10
N GLU A 1038 7.01 -1.75 46.98
CA GLU A 1038 5.60 -2.05 46.79
C GLU A 1038 5.35 -2.73 45.44
N ASP A 1039 6.09 -2.35 44.39
CA ASP A 1039 6.08 -3.02 43.08
C ASP A 1039 6.54 -4.48 43.21
N TYR A 1040 7.67 -4.72 43.89
CA TYR A 1040 8.11 -6.08 44.16
C TYR A 1040 7.05 -6.92 44.91
N ALA A 1041 6.30 -6.31 45.82
CA ALA A 1041 5.21 -6.99 46.51
C ALA A 1041 4.03 -7.34 45.55
N ALA A 1042 3.71 -6.47 44.60
CA ALA A 1042 2.70 -6.71 43.57
C ALA A 1042 3.10 -7.84 42.62
N TRP A 1043 4.31 -7.80 42.06
CA TRP A 1043 4.87 -8.90 41.26
C TRP A 1043 4.86 -10.22 42.02
N ARG A 1044 5.35 -10.22 43.26
CA ARG A 1044 5.39 -11.43 44.10
C ARG A 1044 4.00 -11.99 44.36
N SER A 1045 3.00 -11.12 44.57
CA SER A 1045 1.62 -11.52 44.86
C SER A 1045 0.92 -12.10 43.62
N ASN A 1046 1.32 -11.69 42.43
CA ASN A 1046 0.67 -12.06 41.18
C ASN A 1046 1.50 -13.05 40.33
N TYR A 1047 2.68 -13.46 40.76
CA TYR A 1047 3.53 -14.42 40.05
C TYR A 1047 2.76 -15.68 39.62
N GLY A 1048 2.73 -15.93 38.31
CA GLY A 1048 1.98 -17.00 37.63
C GLY A 1048 0.56 -16.62 37.19
N ALA A 1049 0.09 -15.41 37.48
CA ALA A 1049 -1.21 -14.92 37.01
C ALA A 1049 -1.13 -14.54 35.51
N HIS A 1050 -2.27 -14.67 34.81
CA HIS A 1050 -2.42 -14.34 33.39
C HIS A 1050 -3.64 -13.44 33.20
N SER A 1051 -3.58 -12.47 32.29
CA SER A 1051 -4.74 -11.67 31.92
C SER A 1051 -5.82 -12.57 31.29
N GLY A 1052 -7.04 -12.56 31.87
CA GLY A 1052 -8.19 -13.35 31.37
C GLY A 1052 -8.37 -14.78 31.92
N GLY A 1053 -7.49 -15.28 32.80
CA GLY A 1053 -7.57 -16.65 33.35
C GLY A 1053 -7.73 -16.69 34.87
N GLY A 1054 -8.77 -17.38 35.37
CA GLY A 1054 -8.97 -17.64 36.80
C GLY A 1054 -7.78 -18.37 37.44
N GLY A 1055 -7.26 -17.79 38.53
CA GLY A 1055 -5.94 -18.09 39.09
C GLY A 1055 -5.65 -19.54 39.48
N GLY A 1056 -4.46 -20.01 39.07
CA GLY A 1056 -3.74 -21.11 39.69
C GLY A 1056 -2.44 -20.59 40.32
N PHE A 1057 -2.37 -20.53 41.64
CA PHE A 1057 -1.21 -20.00 42.36
C PHE A 1057 0.02 -20.92 42.24
N LEU A 1058 1.08 -20.45 41.58
CA LEU A 1058 2.44 -20.98 41.73
C LEU A 1058 3.20 -20.06 42.68
N THR A 1059 3.72 -20.60 43.79
CA THR A 1059 4.43 -19.81 44.80
C THR A 1059 5.73 -19.23 44.23
N ALA A 1060 5.89 -17.91 44.29
CA ALA A 1060 7.10 -17.20 43.87
C ALA A 1060 8.38 -17.78 44.52
N PRO A 1061 9.48 -17.99 43.79
CA PRO A 1061 10.74 -18.47 44.38
C PRO A 1061 11.37 -17.39 45.26
N GLU A 1062 11.46 -17.62 46.57
CA GLU A 1062 12.27 -16.74 47.43
C GLU A 1062 13.77 -16.93 47.12
N PRO A 1063 14.55 -15.85 46.92
CA PRO A 1063 16.00 -15.97 46.80
C PRO A 1063 16.59 -16.41 48.14
N MET A 1064 16.93 -17.70 48.23
CA MET A 1064 17.58 -18.29 49.39
C MET A 1064 18.92 -17.60 49.68
N THR A 1065 19.01 -16.92 50.82
CA THR A 1065 20.24 -16.34 51.41
C THR A 1065 21.28 -17.38 51.85
N THR A 1066 21.19 -18.63 51.37
CA THR A 1066 21.83 -19.80 51.97
C THR A 1066 22.98 -20.48 51.21
N PRO A 1067 23.44 -20.06 50.00
CA PRO A 1067 24.70 -20.59 49.46
C PRO A 1067 25.92 -19.65 49.64
N LEU A 1068 25.74 -18.37 50.02
CA LEU A 1068 26.89 -17.46 50.22
C LEU A 1068 27.68 -17.71 51.52
N SER A 1069 27.10 -18.43 52.49
CA SER A 1069 27.78 -18.72 53.77
C SER A 1069 28.72 -19.94 53.70
N LEU A 1070 28.64 -20.77 52.65
CA LEU A 1070 29.42 -22.01 52.54
C LEU A 1070 30.72 -21.87 51.72
N MET A 1071 30.91 -20.78 50.97
CA MET A 1071 32.18 -20.50 50.28
C MET A 1071 33.20 -19.70 51.11
N ALA A 1072 32.82 -19.16 52.28
CA ALA A 1072 33.74 -18.43 53.16
C ALA A 1072 34.47 -19.31 54.20
N ALA A 1073 34.07 -20.58 54.39
CA ALA A 1073 34.67 -21.47 55.39
C ALA A 1073 35.73 -22.45 54.83
N GLY A 1074 35.92 -22.51 53.50
CA GLY A 1074 36.84 -23.46 52.85
C GLY A 1074 38.31 -23.03 52.74
N ALA A 1075 38.65 -21.78 53.09
CA ALA A 1075 39.96 -21.19 52.77
C ALA A 1075 41.00 -21.20 53.93
N VAL A 1076 40.72 -21.80 55.09
CA VAL A 1076 41.66 -21.80 56.25
C VAL A 1076 42.18 -23.20 56.61
N GLY A 1077 41.89 -24.22 55.79
CA GLY A 1077 42.03 -25.61 56.19
C GLY A 1077 43.21 -26.43 55.65
N TRP A 1078 44.15 -25.93 54.84
CA TRP A 1078 45.23 -26.79 54.31
C TRP A 1078 46.61 -26.10 54.26
N ARG A 1079 47.26 -26.08 55.43
CA ARG A 1079 48.73 -26.11 55.55
C ARG A 1079 49.10 -27.11 56.64
N ARG A 1080 49.54 -28.32 56.26
CA ARG A 1080 50.70 -29.08 56.81
C ARG A 1080 50.59 -30.59 56.56
N GLY A 1081 51.71 -31.17 56.10
CA GLY A 1081 52.13 -32.56 56.34
C GLY A 1081 51.94 -33.52 55.15
N ARG A 1082 52.87 -33.58 54.19
CA ARG A 1082 54.05 -34.48 54.13
C ARG A 1082 53.74 -35.99 54.06
N HIS A 1083 54.30 -36.58 52.99
CA HIS A 1083 54.99 -37.87 52.87
C HIS A 1083 54.22 -39.16 52.46
N ARG A 1084 54.70 -39.67 51.31
CA ARG A 1084 55.19 -41.05 51.05
C ARG A 1084 54.20 -42.15 50.64
N THR A 1085 54.34 -42.51 49.35
CA THR A 1085 54.55 -43.85 48.75
C THR A 1085 53.55 -45.00 48.95
N ALA A 1086 53.15 -45.52 47.78
CA ALA A 1086 52.97 -46.94 47.40
C ALA A 1086 51.82 -47.73 48.05
N CYS A 1087 50.80 -48.09 47.27
CA CYS A 1087 50.75 -49.36 46.51
C CYS A 1087 49.64 -49.29 45.45
#